data_AF-A0A1S3H8W4-F1
#
_entry.id   AF-A0A1S3H8W4-F1
#
_cell.length_a   1.000
_cell.length_b   1.000
_cell.length_c   1.000
_cell.angle_alpha   90.00
_cell.angle_beta   90.00
_cell.angle_gamma   90.00
#
_symmetry.space_group_name_H-M   'P 1'
#
loop_
_entity.id
_entity.type
_entity.pdbx_description
1 polymer ?
#
loop_
_entity_poly.entity_id
_entity_poly.type
_entity_poly.pdbx_seq_one_letter_code
_entity_poly.pdbx_strand_id
1 'polypeptide(L)'
;MSRRGFSRGRRMVTYESRMGSAFDPVSIPHFWQAYGSTADGRSVDRWKAQHERSSVKIDDNTVMRCNWVDLKIAQNSKDHHTDQFECSTYWEDDKYQRQDPYLILRRGQAFVVDLQMDKPFNKEMHDLKLCFEYGKFPKPGKGTSVSFHVSAKDRPKEWGAEIVSVVGNTITVSIITPPDCLIGKWDMRVDTAVKLNDGSTRLFRYFFPKQFYVLFNPWCKDDQVYMPDTKLLNEYVLNDVGKIYAGTSKQIGSKPWNFGQFEDFVLDCSLLVLEKSGLALSARGNPVQIARKISAFTNSPDDNGILMGNWSGNYEGGTRPTKWVGSVAILQEYWKRKRPVKYGQCWVFSGVVTTICRCLGIPCRPVTNFVSAHDSDGTISIDDYFDMDGNLLEEFCEDSIWNFHVWNDVWMARPDLPSGCGGWQAIDATPQELSDGVYCAGPCSLNAIKAGQVYLPYDGPFIFAEVNADRVRHRRRNDGTWDRYFMKASVGQKISTKKPLVTAVDSFSRWKKEDPDREDITEQYKFKEGTSEERAATLAANLKSTRRDLYDRNTDGDDVKFEWEDKDFITVGSSFDVALVMTNKAKEERKVEITLKAAVVYYTGVIKSFVKGDKFEITLAAGEKGKKVTMSVTPDDYLDELVDHANFKTTVIAKVDETNQIFMEDDDFMLRPPPLEFEFLGKKNEIKTLTPFKLKVGFTNPLPIPLTRCMFIVEGPGLQKPMEYQLMDVGPGKRAEQTISLTPKTAGNKQVIVSFDCYQPCDVTGMFPVTVKG
;
A
#
# COMPACT_ATOMS: atom_id res chain seq x y z
N MET A 1 66.97 16.57 -5.82
CA MET A 1 66.00 17.51 -5.24
C MET A 1 64.97 17.80 -6.33
N SER A 2 63.65 17.66 -6.23
CA SER A 2 62.70 17.16 -5.23
C SER A 2 61.41 16.87 -6.01
N ARG A 3 60.68 15.83 -5.60
CA ARG A 3 59.42 15.31 -6.15
C ARG A 3 58.25 16.30 -6.04
N ARG A 4 57.27 16.18 -6.95
CA ARG A 4 55.78 16.29 -6.84
C ARG A 4 55.23 16.25 -8.28
N GLY A 5 54.40 15.32 -8.75
CA GLY A 5 53.37 14.50 -8.12
C GLY A 5 51.99 15.04 -8.52
N PHE A 6 51.57 14.85 -9.78
CA PHE A 6 50.21 15.16 -10.25
C PHE A 6 49.35 13.89 -10.14
N SER A 7 48.48 13.81 -9.14
CA SER A 7 47.36 12.86 -9.09
C SER A 7 46.07 13.62 -9.37
N ARG A 8 45.43 13.34 -10.51
CA ARG A 8 44.04 13.72 -10.78
C ARG A 8 43.14 12.62 -10.23
N GLY A 9 42.60 12.83 -9.03
CA GLY A 9 41.46 12.06 -8.54
C GLY A 9 40.18 12.62 -9.15
N ARG A 10 39.56 11.88 -10.08
CA ARG A 10 38.17 12.13 -10.50
C ARG A 10 37.25 11.52 -9.45
N ARG A 11 36.39 12.34 -8.84
CA ARG A 11 35.28 11.91 -7.98
C ARG A 11 34.22 11.24 -8.85
N MET A 12 33.75 10.06 -8.40
CA MET A 12 32.50 9.44 -8.84
C MET A 12 31.35 10.42 -8.65
N VAL A 13 30.47 10.49 -9.65
CA VAL A 13 29.21 11.23 -9.59
C VAL A 13 28.16 10.26 -9.05
N THR A 14 27.85 10.38 -7.77
CA THR A 14 26.62 9.82 -7.19
C THR A 14 25.48 10.84 -7.40
N TYR A 15 24.24 10.34 -7.46
CA TYR A 15 22.98 11.05 -7.75
C TYR A 15 22.56 12.15 -6.73
N GLU A 16 23.51 12.80 -6.05
CA GLU A 16 23.28 13.90 -5.10
C GLU A 16 23.60 15.29 -5.67
N SER A 17 24.17 15.40 -6.87
CA SER A 17 24.74 16.68 -7.34
C SER A 17 23.77 17.74 -7.88
N ARG A 18 22.46 17.64 -7.61
CA ARG A 18 21.50 18.73 -7.93
C ARG A 18 20.60 19.21 -6.79
N MET A 19 20.92 18.89 -5.54
CA MET A 19 20.26 19.55 -4.40
C MET A 19 21.30 19.98 -3.36
N GLY A 20 21.76 21.23 -3.46
CA GLY A 20 22.61 21.81 -2.42
C GLY A 20 23.18 23.18 -2.78
N SER A 21 22.65 24.21 -2.12
CA SER A 21 23.20 25.56 -1.94
C SER A 21 23.13 26.56 -3.10
N ALA A 22 22.05 27.37 -3.09
CA ALA A 22 22.16 28.82 -3.24
C ALA A 22 20.78 29.46 -2.98
N PHE A 23 20.43 29.75 -1.73
CA PHE A 23 19.52 30.85 -1.42
C PHE A 23 19.85 31.41 -0.02
N ASP A 24 20.57 32.53 -0.03
CA ASP A 24 20.72 33.44 1.11
C ASP A 24 19.35 34.06 1.44
N PRO A 25 19.02 34.34 2.72
CA PRO A 25 17.68 34.70 3.14
C PRO A 25 17.43 36.19 2.88
N VAL A 26 16.91 36.52 1.70
CA VAL A 26 16.34 37.85 1.47
C VAL A 26 14.92 37.86 2.02
N SER A 27 14.73 38.69 3.03
CA SER A 27 13.47 39.09 3.67
C SER A 27 12.28 39.18 2.70
N ILE A 28 11.28 38.30 2.88
CA ILE A 28 9.96 38.40 2.26
C ILE A 28 8.90 38.45 3.39
N PRO A 29 7.85 39.28 3.28
CA PRO A 29 7.15 39.84 4.43
C PRO A 29 6.33 38.82 5.23
N HIS A 30 6.32 39.01 6.55
CA HIS A 30 5.45 38.35 7.51
C HIS A 30 3.97 38.39 7.08
N PHE A 31 3.46 37.31 6.51
CA PHE A 31 2.02 37.04 6.37
C PHE A 31 1.69 35.56 6.59
N TRP A 32 2.29 34.94 7.61
CA TRP A 32 1.91 33.60 8.09
C TRP A 32 1.95 33.54 9.62
N GLN A 33 1.01 34.22 10.27
CA GLN A 33 0.64 33.99 11.67
C GLN A 33 -0.89 34.05 11.78
N ALA A 34 -1.58 32.95 11.47
CA ALA A 34 -2.94 32.65 11.96
C ALA A 34 -3.42 31.25 11.54
N TYR A 35 -2.63 30.20 11.72
CA TYR A 35 -3.15 28.82 11.69
C TYR A 35 -2.70 28.08 12.95
N GLY A 36 -3.10 28.65 14.09
CA GLY A 36 -3.14 27.95 15.37
C GLY A 36 -4.31 26.97 15.38
N SER A 37 -3.98 25.72 15.70
CA SER A 37 -4.90 24.67 16.10
C SER A 37 -5.91 25.17 17.13
N THR A 38 -7.19 25.01 16.83
CA THR A 38 -8.17 24.67 17.86
C THR A 38 -8.97 23.51 17.30
N ALA A 39 -8.75 22.34 17.91
CA ALA A 39 -9.74 21.28 17.92
C ALA A 39 -11.10 21.85 18.37
N ASP A 40 -12.16 21.28 17.80
CA ASP A 40 -13.55 21.28 18.28
C ASP A 40 -14.07 22.55 18.97
N GLY A 41 -14.95 23.29 18.27
CA GLY A 41 -15.73 24.37 18.91
C GLY A 41 -16.23 25.46 17.96
N ARG A 42 -15.53 25.74 16.86
CA ARG A 42 -15.88 26.89 15.99
C ARG A 42 -17.11 26.69 15.10
N SER A 43 -17.54 25.45 14.83
CA SER A 43 -18.84 25.22 14.19
C SER A 43 -19.96 25.58 15.18
N VAL A 44 -19.87 25.06 16.42
CA VAL A 44 -20.79 25.36 17.53
C VAL A 44 -20.87 26.87 17.81
N ASP A 45 -19.77 27.62 17.73
CA ASP A 45 -19.77 29.07 17.97
C ASP A 45 -20.50 29.87 16.87
N ARG A 46 -20.46 29.44 15.61
CA ARG A 46 -21.25 30.05 14.53
C ARG A 46 -22.75 29.82 14.75
N TRP A 47 -23.10 28.65 15.28
CA TRP A 47 -24.48 28.26 15.56
C TRP A 47 -25.03 28.86 16.86
N LYS A 48 -24.22 29.01 17.91
CA LYS A 48 -24.57 29.80 19.10
C LYS A 48 -24.88 31.25 18.72
N ALA A 49 -24.06 31.86 17.87
CA ALA A 49 -24.31 33.21 17.35
C ALA A 49 -25.59 33.30 16.47
N GLN A 50 -26.02 32.21 15.84
CA GLN A 50 -27.25 32.17 15.04
C GLN A 50 -28.49 31.82 15.88
N HIS A 51 -28.35 30.95 16.90
CA HIS A 51 -29.35 30.68 17.94
C HIS A 51 -29.66 31.94 18.76
N GLU A 52 -28.63 32.70 19.13
CA GLU A 52 -28.78 33.97 19.86
C GLU A 52 -29.45 35.04 18.98
N ARG A 53 -29.14 35.09 17.67
CA ARG A 53 -29.76 36.05 16.73
C ARG A 53 -31.18 35.70 16.30
N SER A 54 -31.70 34.52 16.60
CA SER A 54 -33.10 34.13 16.34
C SER A 54 -33.95 33.94 17.59
N SER A 55 -33.47 34.38 18.75
CA SER A 55 -34.27 34.39 19.99
C SER A 55 -35.26 35.56 20.01
N VAL A 56 -36.15 35.61 19.02
CA VAL A 56 -37.43 36.30 19.24
C VAL A 56 -38.17 35.46 20.27
N LYS A 57 -38.39 36.01 21.46
CA LYS A 57 -39.34 35.45 22.44
C LYS A 57 -40.73 35.47 21.81
N ILE A 58 -41.08 34.40 21.11
CA ILE A 58 -42.43 34.14 20.65
C ILE A 58 -42.99 33.06 21.56
N ASP A 59 -43.89 33.47 22.45
CA ASP A 59 -44.80 32.58 23.14
C ASP A 59 -45.71 31.95 22.09
N ASP A 60 -45.53 30.66 21.77
CA ASP A 60 -46.53 29.94 20.97
C ASP A 60 -46.37 28.41 21.03
N ASN A 61 -47.33 27.77 21.69
CA ASN A 61 -47.52 26.32 21.75
C ASN A 61 -47.93 25.70 20.39
N THR A 62 -47.96 26.47 19.30
CA THR A 62 -48.50 26.06 18.00
C THR A 62 -47.51 25.26 17.13
N VAL A 63 -46.20 25.55 17.15
CA VAL A 63 -45.21 24.85 16.30
C VAL A 63 -44.70 23.58 16.98
N MET A 64 -44.67 22.44 16.26
CA MET A 64 -44.07 21.20 16.75
C MET A 64 -42.55 21.33 16.82
N ARG A 65 -41.94 20.91 17.93
CA ARG A 65 -40.49 21.01 18.16
C ARG A 65 -39.88 19.63 18.26
N CYS A 66 -38.78 19.42 17.55
CA CYS A 66 -37.91 18.27 17.78
C CYS A 66 -37.02 18.57 18.98
N ASN A 67 -37.11 17.74 20.02
CA ASN A 67 -36.38 17.91 21.28
C ASN A 67 -35.01 17.22 21.24
N TRP A 68 -34.95 16.02 20.66
CA TRP A 68 -33.72 15.25 20.49
C TRP A 68 -33.84 14.22 19.37
N VAL A 69 -32.71 13.69 18.90
CA VAL A 69 -32.62 12.71 17.82
C VAL A 69 -31.82 11.49 18.28
N ASP A 70 -32.39 10.30 18.15
CA ASP A 70 -31.68 9.01 18.28
C ASP A 70 -31.16 8.61 16.91
N LEU A 71 -29.84 8.49 16.77
CA LEU A 71 -29.22 8.01 15.55
C LEU A 71 -29.19 6.47 15.44
N LYS A 72 -29.76 5.73 16.40
CA LYS A 72 -29.82 4.26 16.40
C LYS A 72 -28.47 3.62 16.09
N ILE A 73 -27.39 4.17 16.65
CA ILE A 73 -26.01 3.91 16.21
C ILE A 73 -25.70 2.41 16.23
N ALA A 74 -26.03 1.68 17.29
CA ALA A 74 -25.74 0.25 17.36
C ALA A 74 -26.42 -0.57 16.25
N GLN A 75 -27.67 -0.25 15.89
CA GLN A 75 -28.40 -0.94 14.83
C GLN A 75 -27.85 -0.54 13.45
N ASN A 76 -27.76 0.76 13.20
CA ASN A 76 -27.30 1.28 11.91
C ASN A 76 -25.84 0.86 11.63
N SER A 77 -24.94 0.92 12.62
CA SER A 77 -23.55 0.50 12.41
C SER A 77 -23.44 -0.98 12.05
N LYS A 78 -24.27 -1.84 12.66
CA LYS A 78 -24.32 -3.25 12.31
C LYS A 78 -24.84 -3.47 10.89
N ASP A 79 -25.94 -2.82 10.53
CA ASP A 79 -26.54 -2.95 9.19
C ASP A 79 -25.63 -2.41 8.09
N HIS A 80 -24.86 -1.36 8.40
CA HIS A 80 -23.91 -0.73 7.48
C HIS A 80 -22.50 -1.35 7.53
N HIS A 81 -22.27 -2.40 8.32
CA HIS A 81 -20.95 -3.04 8.44
C HIS A 81 -19.86 -2.04 8.86
N THR A 82 -20.18 -1.23 9.86
CA THR A 82 -19.33 -0.17 10.45
C THR A 82 -19.26 -0.28 11.97
N ASP A 83 -19.80 -1.34 12.57
CA ASP A 83 -19.78 -1.64 14.01
C ASP A 83 -18.40 -2.01 14.57
N GLN A 84 -17.44 -2.32 13.69
CA GLN A 84 -16.05 -2.58 14.08
C GLN A 84 -15.24 -1.30 14.31
N PHE A 85 -15.65 -0.17 13.72
CA PHE A 85 -14.96 1.10 13.94
C PHE A 85 -15.02 1.44 15.41
N GLU A 86 -13.84 1.63 16.00
CA GLU A 86 -13.71 1.99 17.40
C GLU A 86 -14.64 3.19 17.69
N CYS A 87 -14.50 4.30 16.98
CA CYS A 87 -15.30 5.51 17.20
C CYS A 87 -16.83 5.36 17.01
N SER A 88 -17.35 4.20 16.59
CA SER A 88 -18.79 3.89 16.51
C SER A 88 -19.33 3.11 17.72
N THR A 89 -18.45 2.71 18.64
CA THR A 89 -18.78 1.87 19.80
C THR A 89 -18.58 2.63 21.11
N TYR A 90 -19.26 2.16 22.17
CA TYR A 90 -18.98 2.62 23.52
C TYR A 90 -17.83 1.79 24.10
N TRP A 91 -16.76 2.45 24.56
CA TRP A 91 -15.77 1.83 25.45
C TRP A 91 -15.75 2.50 26.81
N GLU A 92 -15.45 1.68 27.82
CA GLU A 92 -14.98 2.11 29.14
C GLU A 92 -13.49 1.74 29.23
N ASP A 93 -12.63 2.75 29.39
CA ASP A 93 -11.24 2.58 29.83
C ASP A 93 -11.12 3.31 31.16
N ASP A 94 -10.46 2.70 32.14
CA ASP A 94 -10.19 3.25 33.48
C ASP A 94 -9.55 4.67 33.45
N LYS A 95 -9.00 5.09 32.30
CA LYS A 95 -8.32 6.39 32.13
C LYS A 95 -9.09 7.47 31.36
N TYR A 96 -10.18 7.17 30.64
CA TYR A 96 -10.87 8.15 29.79
C TYR A 96 -12.39 8.06 29.91
N GLN A 97 -13.05 9.21 30.12
CA GLN A 97 -14.51 9.31 30.14
C GLN A 97 -15.11 9.08 28.74
N ARG A 98 -16.29 8.44 28.73
CA ARG A 98 -17.20 8.21 27.59
C ARG A 98 -17.19 9.36 26.58
N GLN A 99 -16.72 9.10 25.36
CA GLN A 99 -17.15 9.87 24.18
C GLN A 99 -18.43 9.23 23.65
N ASP A 100 -19.49 9.98 23.37
CA ASP A 100 -20.63 9.37 22.68
C ASP A 100 -20.21 8.97 21.26
N PRO A 101 -20.58 7.76 20.81
CA PRO A 101 -20.13 7.21 19.55
C PRO A 101 -20.62 8.02 18.37
N TYR A 102 -19.90 7.92 17.26
CA TYR A 102 -20.26 8.50 15.98
C TYR A 102 -21.09 7.51 15.16
N LEU A 103 -22.11 8.03 14.49
CA LEU A 103 -22.79 7.27 13.45
C LEU A 103 -21.90 7.22 12.20
N ILE A 104 -21.65 6.02 11.68
CA ILE A 104 -20.89 5.79 10.45
C ILE A 104 -21.75 4.99 9.50
N LEU A 105 -22.04 5.58 8.35
CA LEU A 105 -22.90 5.01 7.33
C LEU A 105 -22.11 4.69 6.06
N ARG A 106 -22.69 3.82 5.24
CA ARG A 106 -22.28 3.60 3.86
C ARG A 106 -23.36 4.13 2.92
N ARG A 107 -22.97 4.87 1.88
CA ARG A 107 -23.90 5.53 0.96
C ARG A 107 -24.82 4.55 0.21
N GLY A 108 -25.93 5.01 -0.34
CA GLY A 108 -26.82 4.14 -1.13
C GLY A 108 -27.58 3.07 -0.33
N GLN A 109 -27.55 3.13 1.01
CA GLN A 109 -28.26 2.23 1.91
C GLN A 109 -29.05 3.05 2.93
N ALA A 110 -30.23 2.55 3.29
CA ALA A 110 -31.12 3.22 4.24
C ALA A 110 -30.66 2.99 5.68
N PHE A 111 -30.85 4.00 6.53
CA PHE A 111 -30.60 3.99 7.97
C PHE A 111 -31.78 4.60 8.73
N VAL A 112 -31.96 4.22 9.99
CA VAL A 112 -33.14 4.62 10.78
C VAL A 112 -32.76 5.61 11.88
N VAL A 113 -33.58 6.62 12.10
CA VAL A 113 -33.44 7.56 13.23
C VAL A 113 -34.77 7.72 13.95
N ASP A 114 -34.73 7.96 15.26
CA ASP A 114 -35.92 8.40 16.00
C ASP A 114 -35.84 9.90 16.26
N LEU A 115 -36.91 10.59 15.90
CA LEU A 115 -37.09 12.01 16.17
C LEU A 115 -38.06 12.14 17.34
N GLN A 116 -37.58 12.64 18.47
CA GLN A 116 -38.45 12.91 19.61
C GLN A 116 -39.05 14.30 19.46
N MET A 117 -40.38 14.36 19.38
CA MET A 117 -41.14 15.60 19.33
C MET A 117 -41.64 16.00 20.72
N ASP A 118 -42.03 17.26 20.87
CA ASP A 118 -42.73 17.80 22.04
C ASP A 118 -44.22 17.41 22.07
N LYS A 119 -44.82 17.13 20.90
CA LYS A 119 -46.23 16.76 20.75
C LYS A 119 -46.43 15.71 19.63
N PRO A 120 -47.60 15.04 19.56
CA PRO A 120 -47.87 14.03 18.55
C PRO A 120 -47.80 14.57 17.11
N PHE A 121 -47.27 13.77 16.19
CA PHE A 121 -47.17 14.11 14.78
C PHE A 121 -48.53 14.00 14.07
N ASN A 122 -48.96 15.06 13.38
CA ASN A 122 -50.13 15.06 12.51
C ASN A 122 -49.71 15.41 11.08
N LYS A 123 -49.80 14.43 10.18
CA LYS A 123 -49.41 14.55 8.76
C LYS A 123 -50.18 15.60 7.95
N GLU A 124 -51.36 16.02 8.42
CA GLU A 124 -52.19 17.02 7.72
C GLU A 124 -51.81 18.46 8.13
N MET A 125 -51.23 18.62 9.32
CA MET A 125 -50.91 19.93 9.91
C MET A 125 -49.41 20.22 9.92
N HIS A 126 -48.59 19.17 10.03
CA HIS A 126 -47.15 19.27 10.23
C HIS A 126 -46.37 18.81 8.99
N ASP A 127 -45.43 19.66 8.57
CA ASP A 127 -44.40 19.33 7.61
C ASP A 127 -43.10 18.98 8.35
N LEU A 128 -42.47 17.88 7.94
CA LEU A 128 -41.17 17.46 8.44
C LEU A 128 -40.15 17.48 7.29
N LYS A 129 -39.06 18.22 7.48
CA LYS A 129 -37.95 18.33 6.54
C LYS A 129 -36.66 17.88 7.19
N LEU A 130 -35.86 17.13 6.45
CA LEU A 130 -34.49 16.79 6.83
C LEU A 130 -33.52 17.60 5.97
N CYS A 131 -32.48 18.12 6.60
CA CYS A 131 -31.43 18.88 5.95
C CYS A 131 -30.06 18.31 6.31
N PHE A 132 -29.22 18.16 5.30
CA PHE A 132 -27.86 17.64 5.43
C PHE A 132 -26.87 18.60 4.77
N GLU A 133 -25.79 18.93 5.49
CA GLU A 133 -24.77 19.87 5.01
C GLU A 133 -23.38 19.23 5.08
N TYR A 134 -22.55 19.53 4.07
CA TYR A 134 -21.20 18.99 3.91
C TYR A 134 -20.18 20.11 3.69
N GLY A 135 -19.13 20.10 4.51
CA GLY A 135 -18.03 21.07 4.42
C GLY A 135 -18.39 22.49 4.91
N LYS A 136 -17.41 23.40 4.82
CA LYS A 136 -17.51 24.74 5.45
C LYS A 136 -18.50 25.69 4.77
N PHE A 137 -18.75 25.50 3.47
CA PHE A 137 -19.58 26.38 2.64
C PHE A 137 -20.51 25.54 1.75
N PRO A 138 -21.56 24.94 2.35
CA PRO A 138 -22.45 24.01 1.67
C PRO A 138 -23.28 24.74 0.60
N LYS A 139 -23.50 24.09 -0.55
CA LYS A 139 -24.18 24.63 -1.74
C LYS A 139 -25.06 23.55 -2.38
N PRO A 140 -26.36 23.82 -2.62
CA PRO A 140 -27.26 22.85 -3.26
C PRO A 140 -26.77 22.38 -4.65
N GLY A 141 -26.35 23.31 -5.51
CA GLY A 141 -25.85 22.98 -6.85
C GLY A 141 -24.53 22.21 -6.90
N LYS A 142 -23.93 21.89 -5.74
CA LYS A 142 -22.73 21.05 -5.62
C LYS A 142 -22.99 19.77 -4.81
N GLY A 143 -24.24 19.48 -4.45
CA GLY A 143 -24.62 18.34 -3.62
C GLY A 143 -24.15 18.44 -2.17
N THR A 144 -23.64 19.59 -1.72
CA THR A 144 -23.11 19.77 -0.36
C THR A 144 -24.12 20.40 0.60
N SER A 145 -25.31 20.76 0.13
CA SER A 145 -26.47 21.14 0.95
C SER A 145 -27.70 20.48 0.38
N VAL A 146 -28.33 19.60 1.15
CA VAL A 146 -29.49 18.83 0.70
C VAL A 146 -30.62 19.05 1.69
N SER A 147 -31.81 19.36 1.20
CA SER A 147 -33.01 19.53 2.03
C SER A 147 -34.22 18.97 1.31
N PHE A 148 -35.00 18.13 1.99
CA PHE A 148 -36.18 17.50 1.42
C PHE A 148 -37.22 17.22 2.50
N HIS A 149 -38.49 17.18 2.08
CA HIS A 149 -39.59 16.74 2.93
C HIS A 149 -39.55 15.23 3.13
N VAL A 150 -39.86 14.76 4.33
CA VAL A 150 -40.08 13.35 4.61
C VAL A 150 -41.39 12.94 3.94
N SER A 151 -41.33 11.95 3.04
CA SER A 151 -42.46 11.51 2.23
C SER A 151 -42.30 10.07 1.79
N ALA A 152 -43.38 9.30 1.74
CA ALA A 152 -43.38 7.92 1.21
C ALA A 152 -43.23 7.86 -0.34
N LYS A 153 -42.89 8.97 -1.00
CA LYS A 153 -42.66 8.99 -2.45
C LYS A 153 -41.29 8.38 -2.72
N ASP A 154 -41.27 7.31 -3.50
CA ASP A 154 -40.02 6.70 -3.97
C ASP A 154 -39.20 7.68 -4.82
N ARG A 155 -37.90 7.74 -4.55
CA ARG A 155 -36.91 8.59 -5.22
C ARG A 155 -35.62 7.77 -5.39
N PRO A 156 -35.60 6.85 -6.37
CA PRO A 156 -34.47 5.94 -6.54
C PRO A 156 -33.20 6.73 -6.82
N LYS A 157 -32.11 6.37 -6.15
CA LYS A 157 -30.78 6.99 -6.28
C LYS A 157 -30.73 8.47 -5.89
N GLU A 158 -31.69 8.97 -5.14
CA GLU A 158 -31.68 10.32 -4.56
C GLU A 158 -31.67 10.25 -3.03
N TRP A 159 -31.45 11.40 -2.39
CA TRP A 159 -31.77 11.53 -0.97
C TRP A 159 -33.28 11.40 -0.77
N GLY A 160 -33.67 10.57 0.20
CA GLY A 160 -35.06 10.33 0.52
C GLY A 160 -35.24 9.99 2.00
N ALA A 161 -36.45 10.16 2.50
CA ALA A 161 -36.82 9.66 3.81
C ALA A 161 -38.32 9.40 3.90
N GLU A 162 -38.69 8.39 4.67
CA GLU A 162 -40.08 8.02 4.94
C GLU A 162 -40.32 7.78 6.43
N ILE A 163 -41.54 8.01 6.88
CA ILE A 163 -41.96 7.70 8.26
C ILE A 163 -42.28 6.21 8.33
N VAL A 164 -41.52 5.48 9.15
CA VAL A 164 -41.70 4.04 9.40
C VAL A 164 -42.78 3.81 10.45
N SER A 165 -42.75 4.60 11.53
CA SER A 165 -43.73 4.49 12.61
C SER A 165 -43.86 5.82 13.38
N VAL A 166 -44.99 5.98 14.05
CA VAL A 166 -45.25 7.07 15.00
C VAL A 166 -45.79 6.44 16.27
N VAL A 167 -45.04 6.52 17.37
CA VAL A 167 -45.42 5.97 18.67
C VAL A 167 -45.36 7.09 19.70
N GLY A 168 -46.53 7.54 20.17
CA GLY A 168 -46.64 8.71 21.03
C GLY A 168 -46.07 9.96 20.36
N ASN A 169 -45.00 10.51 20.94
CA ASN A 169 -44.31 11.69 20.43
C ASN A 169 -43.02 11.35 19.66
N THR A 170 -42.75 10.07 19.41
CA THR A 170 -41.56 9.61 18.71
C THR A 170 -41.93 9.26 17.27
N ILE A 171 -41.21 9.84 16.30
CA ILE A 171 -41.32 9.52 14.88
C ILE A 171 -40.08 8.75 14.47
N THR A 172 -40.25 7.50 14.05
CA THR A 172 -39.15 6.72 13.46
C THR A 172 -39.12 6.99 11.96
N VAL A 173 -37.97 7.44 11.45
CA VAL A 173 -37.77 7.82 10.06
C VAL A 173 -36.68 6.94 9.45
N SER A 174 -36.96 6.33 8.30
CA SER A 174 -35.96 5.67 7.45
C SER A 174 -35.44 6.70 6.46
N ILE A 175 -34.12 6.87 6.36
CA ILE A 175 -33.44 7.84 5.52
C ILE A 175 -32.50 7.09 4.59
N ILE A 176 -32.52 7.40 3.29
CA ILE A 176 -31.60 6.86 2.30
C ILE A 176 -30.76 7.97 1.68
N THR A 177 -29.48 7.67 1.49
CA THR A 177 -28.53 8.53 0.75
C THR A 177 -28.39 8.02 -0.68
N PRO A 178 -28.11 8.88 -1.67
CA PRO A 178 -27.86 8.42 -3.03
C PRO A 178 -26.54 7.62 -3.09
N PRO A 179 -26.40 6.68 -4.04
CA PRO A 179 -25.21 5.84 -4.16
C PRO A 179 -23.96 6.59 -4.61
N ASP A 180 -24.08 7.85 -5.04
CA ASP A 180 -22.98 8.76 -5.37
C ASP A 180 -22.74 9.83 -4.29
N CYS A 181 -23.37 9.70 -3.12
CA CYS A 181 -23.21 10.62 -1.99
C CYS A 181 -21.73 10.89 -1.67
N LEU A 182 -21.42 12.14 -1.30
CA LEU A 182 -20.06 12.58 -0.99
C LEU A 182 -19.54 11.94 0.29
N ILE A 183 -18.29 11.50 0.26
CA ILE A 183 -17.63 10.82 1.38
C ILE A 183 -17.10 11.82 2.40
N GLY A 184 -17.33 11.56 3.68
CA GLY A 184 -16.82 12.35 4.80
C GLY A 184 -17.88 12.69 5.84
N LYS A 185 -17.68 13.81 6.55
CA LYS A 185 -18.51 14.25 7.67
C LYS A 185 -19.67 15.12 7.21
N TRP A 186 -20.87 14.80 7.70
CA TRP A 186 -22.11 15.50 7.40
C TRP A 186 -22.77 16.03 8.67
N ASP A 187 -23.31 17.25 8.59
CA ASP A 187 -24.15 17.87 9.60
C ASP A 187 -25.63 17.54 9.32
N MET A 188 -26.44 17.34 10.36
CA MET A 188 -27.88 17.05 10.26
C MET A 188 -28.72 18.14 10.94
N ARG A 189 -29.80 18.55 10.28
CA ARG A 189 -30.81 19.45 10.81
C ARG A 189 -32.22 18.95 10.52
N VAL A 190 -33.10 19.06 11.50
CA VAL A 190 -34.52 18.71 11.41
C VAL A 190 -35.33 20.00 11.43
N ASP A 191 -36.07 20.24 10.35
CA ASP A 191 -36.92 21.41 10.17
C ASP A 191 -38.38 20.96 10.30
N THR A 192 -39.10 21.49 11.29
CA THR A 192 -40.53 21.22 11.50
C THR A 192 -41.33 22.48 11.19
N ALA A 193 -42.36 22.36 10.36
CA ALA A 193 -43.20 23.49 9.99
C ALA A 193 -44.68 23.19 10.24
N VAL A 194 -45.43 24.23 10.61
CA VAL A 194 -46.89 24.18 10.71
C VAL A 194 -47.48 25.27 9.83
N LYS A 195 -48.51 24.92 9.06
CA LYS A 195 -49.29 25.88 8.29
C LYS A 195 -50.41 26.41 9.19
N LEU A 196 -50.46 27.72 9.38
CA LEU A 196 -51.48 28.38 10.18
C LEU A 196 -52.71 28.71 9.32
N ASN A 197 -53.84 28.93 9.99
CA ASN A 197 -55.12 29.23 9.36
C ASN A 197 -55.11 30.55 8.57
N ASP A 198 -54.20 31.46 8.90
CA ASP A 198 -53.97 32.74 8.20
C ASP A 198 -53.11 32.58 6.93
N GLY A 199 -52.70 31.36 6.60
CA GLY A 199 -51.85 31.04 5.46
C GLY A 199 -50.35 31.23 5.73
N SER A 200 -49.95 31.72 6.90
CA SER A 200 -48.53 31.82 7.28
C SER A 200 -47.96 30.47 7.69
N THR A 201 -46.65 30.28 7.49
CA THR A 201 -45.93 29.08 7.91
C THR A 201 -44.98 29.43 9.04
N ARG A 202 -45.05 28.69 10.15
CA ARG A 202 -44.06 28.80 11.21
C ARG A 202 -43.10 27.63 11.18
N LEU A 203 -41.83 27.91 11.40
CA LEU A 203 -40.73 26.95 11.26
C LEU A 203 -39.94 26.87 12.57
N PHE A 204 -39.67 25.65 13.02
CA PHE A 204 -38.69 25.35 14.06
C PHE A 204 -37.55 24.53 13.45
N ARG A 205 -36.33 24.76 13.92
CA ARG A 205 -35.12 24.09 13.43
C ARG A 205 -34.34 23.49 14.59
N TYR A 206 -34.20 22.18 14.58
CA TYR A 206 -33.33 21.44 15.48
C TYR A 206 -32.02 21.11 14.77
N PHE A 207 -30.89 21.49 15.37
CA PHE A 207 -29.56 21.17 14.87
C PHE A 207 -28.99 20.02 15.69
N PHE A 208 -28.65 18.92 15.03
CA PHE A 208 -28.00 17.83 15.72
C PHE A 208 -26.55 18.23 16.07
N PRO A 209 -26.09 18.01 17.32
CA PRO A 209 -24.85 18.62 17.81
C PRO A 209 -23.56 17.98 17.28
N LYS A 210 -23.64 16.80 16.65
CA LYS A 210 -22.48 16.05 16.15
C LYS A 210 -22.57 15.79 14.64
N GLN A 211 -21.43 15.63 14.00
CA GLN A 211 -21.38 15.14 12.63
C GLN A 211 -21.48 13.62 12.61
N PHE A 212 -21.94 13.07 11.49
CA PHE A 212 -21.88 11.65 11.19
C PHE A 212 -21.07 11.40 9.91
N TYR A 213 -20.57 10.19 9.75
CA TYR A 213 -19.71 9.80 8.62
C TYR A 213 -20.52 9.10 7.54
N VAL A 214 -20.20 9.40 6.27
CA VAL A 214 -20.68 8.65 5.11
C VAL A 214 -19.46 8.12 4.35
N LEU A 215 -19.44 6.81 4.12
CA LEU A 215 -18.40 6.04 3.45
C LEU A 215 -18.89 5.41 2.14
N PHE A 216 -17.97 4.89 1.34
CA PHE A 216 -18.31 4.09 0.16
C PHE A 216 -19.03 2.79 0.56
N ASN A 217 -19.89 2.30 -0.34
CA ASN A 217 -20.71 1.11 -0.10
C ASN A 217 -20.50 0.01 -1.15
N PRO A 218 -19.55 -0.91 -0.92
CA PRO A 218 -19.31 -2.00 -1.85
C PRO A 218 -20.39 -3.10 -1.81
N TRP A 219 -21.39 -3.01 -0.91
CA TRP A 219 -22.57 -3.87 -0.91
C TRP A 219 -23.74 -3.29 -1.73
N CYS A 220 -23.72 -2.00 -2.06
CA CYS A 220 -24.77 -1.34 -2.83
C CYS A 220 -24.52 -1.51 -4.33
N LYS A 221 -25.44 -2.16 -5.05
CA LYS A 221 -25.32 -2.46 -6.50
C LYS A 221 -25.15 -1.22 -7.38
N ASP A 222 -25.66 -0.09 -6.93
CA ASP A 222 -25.59 1.18 -7.65
C ASP A 222 -24.34 2.01 -7.30
N ASP A 223 -23.56 1.60 -6.29
CA ASP A 223 -22.31 2.26 -5.94
C ASP A 223 -21.21 1.87 -6.94
N GLN A 224 -20.40 2.84 -7.34
CA GLN A 224 -19.26 2.63 -8.22
C GLN A 224 -18.22 1.63 -7.66
N VAL A 225 -18.17 1.40 -6.34
CA VAL A 225 -17.29 0.39 -5.72
C VAL A 225 -17.97 -0.95 -5.46
N TYR A 226 -19.17 -1.19 -6.00
CA TYR A 226 -19.91 -2.44 -5.80
C TYR A 226 -19.09 -3.67 -6.17
N MET A 227 -18.97 -4.62 -5.24
CA MET A 227 -18.36 -5.93 -5.50
C MET A 227 -19.45 -7.01 -5.58
N PRO A 228 -19.64 -7.65 -6.75
CA PRO A 228 -20.71 -8.64 -6.93
C PRO A 228 -20.64 -9.82 -5.96
N ASP A 229 -19.44 -10.35 -5.72
CA ASP A 229 -19.22 -11.39 -4.71
C ASP A 229 -18.97 -10.75 -3.34
N THR A 230 -20.05 -10.52 -2.60
CA THR A 230 -20.01 -9.85 -1.30
C THR A 230 -19.25 -10.65 -0.24
N LYS A 231 -18.98 -11.95 -0.43
CA LYS A 231 -18.14 -12.71 0.50
C LYS A 231 -16.72 -12.18 0.51
N LEU A 232 -16.21 -11.74 -0.64
CA LEU A 232 -14.86 -11.17 -0.77
C LEU A 232 -14.69 -9.85 0.01
N LEU A 233 -15.77 -9.16 0.35
CA LEU A 233 -15.73 -7.95 1.18
C LEU A 233 -15.26 -8.23 2.62
N ASN A 234 -15.41 -9.47 3.09
CA ASN A 234 -14.77 -9.88 4.33
C ASN A 234 -13.24 -9.75 4.25
N GLU A 235 -12.62 -10.05 3.10
CA GLU A 235 -11.18 -9.89 2.93
C GLU A 235 -10.79 -8.45 2.56
N TYR A 236 -11.46 -7.87 1.56
CA TYR A 236 -10.98 -6.65 0.92
C TYR A 236 -11.49 -5.36 1.56
N VAL A 237 -12.38 -5.43 2.57
CA VAL A 237 -12.87 -4.28 3.33
C VAL A 237 -12.81 -4.55 4.84
N LEU A 238 -13.30 -5.69 5.30
CA LEU A 238 -13.47 -5.95 6.73
C LEU A 238 -12.27 -6.61 7.42
N ASN A 239 -11.35 -7.25 6.68
CA ASN A 239 -10.17 -7.86 7.28
C ASN A 239 -9.16 -6.76 7.60
N ASP A 240 -8.81 -6.60 8.87
CA ASP A 240 -7.89 -5.59 9.40
C ASP A 240 -6.45 -6.08 9.55
N VAL A 241 -6.21 -7.34 9.20
CA VAL A 241 -4.88 -7.96 9.13
C VAL A 241 -4.63 -8.60 7.77
N GLY A 242 -3.38 -8.65 7.36
CA GLY A 242 -3.01 -9.25 6.08
C GLY A 242 -1.56 -9.68 5.99
N LYS A 243 -1.16 -9.97 4.75
CA LYS A 243 0.21 -10.31 4.38
C LYS A 243 0.63 -9.45 3.19
N ILE A 244 1.87 -8.98 3.22
CA ILE A 244 2.54 -8.35 2.09
C ILE A 244 3.68 -9.27 1.67
N TYR A 245 3.73 -9.66 0.41
CA TYR A 245 4.77 -10.56 -0.09
C TYR A 245 6.05 -9.77 -0.42
N ALA A 246 7.20 -10.40 -0.24
CA ALA A 246 8.52 -9.81 -0.47
C ALA A 246 9.55 -10.94 -0.72
N GLY A 247 10.79 -10.57 -1.06
CA GLY A 247 11.85 -11.52 -1.42
C GLY A 247 12.03 -11.56 -2.94
N THR A 248 12.18 -12.75 -3.51
CA THR A 248 12.41 -12.93 -4.95
C THR A 248 11.36 -13.85 -5.56
N SER A 249 11.25 -13.89 -6.90
CA SER A 249 10.27 -14.75 -7.59
C SER A 249 10.49 -16.24 -7.31
N LYS A 250 11.72 -16.65 -6.99
CA LYS A 250 12.10 -18.01 -6.60
C LYS A 250 11.91 -18.28 -5.10
N GLN A 251 12.02 -17.23 -4.28
CA GLN A 251 11.94 -17.31 -2.82
C GLN A 251 10.99 -16.26 -2.25
N ILE A 252 9.70 -16.55 -2.35
CA ILE A 252 8.63 -15.66 -1.89
C ILE A 252 8.42 -15.82 -0.37
N GLY A 253 8.63 -14.74 0.37
CA GLY A 253 8.29 -14.63 1.79
C GLY A 253 7.08 -13.72 2.01
N SER A 254 6.47 -13.81 3.20
CA SER A 254 5.38 -12.92 3.60
C SER A 254 5.67 -12.17 4.89
N LYS A 255 5.44 -10.85 4.86
CA LYS A 255 5.40 -9.99 6.04
C LYS A 255 3.96 -9.90 6.53
N PRO A 256 3.62 -10.37 7.74
CA PRO A 256 2.32 -10.05 8.33
C PRO A 256 2.20 -8.54 8.52
N TRP A 257 1.00 -7.99 8.33
CA TRP A 257 0.75 -6.56 8.42
C TRP A 257 -0.57 -6.27 9.14
N ASN A 258 -0.54 -5.39 10.14
CA ASN A 258 -1.75 -4.83 10.72
C ASN A 258 -2.21 -3.62 9.91
N PHE A 259 -3.30 -3.77 9.14
CA PHE A 259 -3.93 -2.63 8.48
C PHE A 259 -4.68 -1.75 9.49
N GLY A 260 -5.45 -2.37 10.38
CA GLY A 260 -6.09 -1.70 11.51
C GLY A 260 -7.01 -0.53 11.13
N GLN A 261 -7.74 -0.63 10.01
CA GLN A 261 -8.59 0.45 9.48
C GLN A 261 -9.71 0.93 10.42
N PHE A 262 -10.01 0.15 11.46
CA PHE A 262 -11.06 0.42 12.44
C PHE A 262 -10.56 1.04 13.75
N GLU A 263 -9.24 1.09 13.96
CA GLU A 263 -8.62 1.63 15.18
C GLU A 263 -8.80 3.15 15.26
N ASP A 264 -8.72 3.69 16.48
CA ASP A 264 -8.87 5.11 16.75
C ASP A 264 -8.01 6.02 15.86
N PHE A 265 -8.63 7.14 15.45
CA PHE A 265 -8.07 8.18 14.58
C PHE A 265 -7.73 7.76 13.14
N VAL A 266 -7.83 6.48 12.79
CA VAL A 266 -7.53 6.02 11.42
C VAL A 266 -8.54 6.56 10.41
N LEU A 267 -9.84 6.57 10.76
CA LEU A 267 -10.88 7.15 9.90
C LEU A 267 -10.71 8.66 9.72
N ASP A 268 -10.47 9.40 10.81
CA ASP A 268 -10.21 10.83 10.75
C ASP A 268 -8.97 11.15 9.90
N CYS A 269 -7.90 10.37 10.06
CA CYS A 269 -6.69 10.52 9.27
C CYS A 269 -6.93 10.19 7.79
N SER A 270 -7.73 9.16 7.50
CA SER A 270 -8.09 8.79 6.12
C SER A 270 -8.90 9.90 5.43
N LEU A 271 -9.81 10.57 6.15
CA LEU A 271 -10.55 11.71 5.62
C LEU A 271 -9.70 12.98 5.49
N LEU A 272 -8.69 13.15 6.34
CA LEU A 272 -7.75 14.26 6.24
C LEU A 272 -7.00 14.26 4.91
N VAL A 273 -6.74 13.09 4.33
CA VAL A 273 -6.18 12.95 2.97
C VAL A 273 -7.04 13.71 1.95
N LEU A 274 -8.35 13.55 2.02
CA LEU A 274 -9.30 14.24 1.11
C LEU A 274 -9.33 15.75 1.37
N GLU A 275 -9.15 16.17 2.62
CA GLU A 275 -9.12 17.58 3.00
C GLU A 275 -7.86 18.30 2.56
N LYS A 276 -6.70 17.65 2.69
CA LYS A 276 -5.39 18.25 2.40
C LYS A 276 -4.93 18.08 0.95
N SER A 277 -5.42 17.08 0.23
CA SER A 277 -5.05 16.82 -1.19
C SER A 277 -5.52 17.86 -2.21
N GLY A 278 -6.24 18.91 -1.75
CA GLY A 278 -6.83 19.93 -2.64
C GLY A 278 -8.04 19.43 -3.44
N LEU A 279 -8.54 18.22 -3.17
CA LEU A 279 -9.67 17.66 -3.89
C LEU A 279 -10.96 18.47 -3.63
N ALA A 280 -11.56 18.96 -4.72
CA ALA A 280 -12.81 19.71 -4.68
C ALA A 280 -13.93 18.89 -4.01
N LEU A 281 -14.76 19.53 -3.17
CA LEU A 281 -15.80 18.84 -2.40
C LEU A 281 -16.74 18.00 -3.29
N SER A 282 -17.13 18.52 -4.46
CA SER A 282 -18.03 17.82 -5.39
C SER A 282 -17.39 16.57 -6.03
N ALA A 283 -16.07 16.43 -5.99
CA ALA A 283 -15.38 15.25 -6.50
C ALA A 283 -15.21 14.14 -5.44
N ARG A 284 -15.56 14.41 -4.17
CA ARG A 284 -15.38 13.47 -3.05
C ARG A 284 -16.42 12.34 -3.00
N GLY A 285 -17.30 12.25 -4.00
CA GLY A 285 -18.14 11.08 -4.25
C GLY A 285 -17.53 10.13 -5.30
N ASN A 286 -16.43 10.51 -5.96
CA ASN A 286 -15.85 9.74 -7.06
C ASN A 286 -14.63 8.92 -6.58
N PRO A 287 -14.71 7.57 -6.54
CA PRO A 287 -13.61 6.71 -6.10
C PRO A 287 -12.38 6.79 -7.01
N VAL A 288 -12.53 7.12 -8.31
CA VAL A 288 -11.39 7.28 -9.23
C VAL A 288 -10.52 8.46 -8.80
N GLN A 289 -11.15 9.61 -8.54
CA GLN A 289 -10.47 10.82 -8.10
C GLN A 289 -9.90 10.66 -6.69
N ILE A 290 -10.65 9.99 -5.80
CA ILE A 290 -10.18 9.70 -4.45
C ILE A 290 -8.97 8.76 -4.46
N ALA A 291 -9.00 7.67 -5.24
CA ALA A 291 -7.89 6.73 -5.35
C ALA A 291 -6.60 7.41 -5.87
N ARG A 292 -6.73 8.28 -6.88
CA ARG A 292 -5.60 9.10 -7.37
C ARG A 292 -5.05 10.06 -6.32
N LYS A 293 -5.90 10.61 -5.45
CA LYS A 293 -5.44 11.46 -4.33
C LYS A 293 -4.85 10.68 -3.16
N ILE A 294 -5.30 9.43 -2.94
CA ILE A 294 -4.70 8.53 -1.97
C ILE A 294 -3.28 8.17 -2.40
N SER A 295 -3.05 7.84 -3.69
CA SER A 295 -1.71 7.52 -4.17
C SER A 295 -0.74 8.70 -4.02
N ALA A 296 -1.17 9.92 -4.36
CA ALA A 296 -0.37 11.14 -4.18
C ALA A 296 -0.08 11.45 -2.70
N PHE A 297 -1.11 11.63 -1.88
CA PHE A 297 -0.97 12.17 -0.52
C PHE A 297 -0.39 11.18 0.49
N THR A 298 -0.25 9.90 0.12
CA THR A 298 0.39 8.93 1.01
C THR A 298 1.91 9.12 1.05
N ASN A 299 2.52 9.58 -0.04
CA ASN A 299 3.93 10.03 -0.05
C ASN A 299 4.03 11.53 0.28
N SER A 300 5.25 12.08 0.37
CA SER A 300 5.50 13.45 0.87
C SER A 300 6.30 14.43 0.00
N PRO A 301 6.98 14.05 -1.10
CA PRO A 301 7.73 14.98 -1.94
C PRO A 301 6.98 16.29 -2.31
N ASP A 302 5.69 16.22 -2.64
CA ASP A 302 4.96 17.36 -3.20
C ASP A 302 4.12 18.14 -2.17
N ASP A 303 3.47 17.43 -1.24
CA ASP A 303 2.35 17.97 -0.45
C ASP A 303 2.48 17.78 1.07
N ASN A 304 3.67 17.37 1.55
CA ASN A 304 3.87 16.96 2.95
C ASN A 304 2.83 15.92 3.40
N GLY A 305 2.52 14.96 2.53
CA GLY A 305 1.65 13.83 2.81
C GLY A 305 2.21 12.88 3.88
N ILE A 306 1.63 11.69 3.97
CA ILE A 306 1.68 10.88 5.20
C ILE A 306 3.08 10.40 5.54
N LEU A 307 3.82 9.89 4.55
CA LEU A 307 5.03 9.12 4.77
C LEU A 307 6.19 9.61 3.89
N MET A 308 7.38 9.66 4.47
CA MET A 308 8.62 10.03 3.80
C MET A 308 9.41 8.80 3.38
N GLY A 309 9.70 8.69 2.08
CA GLY A 309 10.50 7.60 1.53
C GLY A 309 11.98 7.74 1.89
N ASN A 310 12.68 6.62 2.15
CA ASN A 310 14.14 6.59 2.29
C ASN A 310 14.69 5.21 1.93
N TRP A 311 15.67 5.18 1.02
CA TRP A 311 16.35 3.98 0.52
C TRP A 311 17.87 4.01 0.74
N SER A 312 18.40 5.02 1.44
CA SER A 312 19.85 5.23 1.61
C SER A 312 20.56 4.20 2.50
N GLY A 313 19.81 3.36 3.23
CA GLY A 313 20.33 2.51 4.30
C GLY A 313 20.63 3.25 5.61
N ASN A 314 20.64 4.59 5.61
CA ASN A 314 20.73 5.40 6.83
C ASN A 314 19.36 5.98 7.19
N TYR A 315 18.83 5.55 8.33
CA TYR A 315 17.51 5.94 8.82
C TYR A 315 17.56 6.86 10.04
N GLU A 316 18.67 7.56 10.25
CA GLU A 316 18.79 8.53 11.33
C GLU A 316 17.67 9.58 11.29
N GLY A 317 17.13 9.90 12.47
CA GLY A 317 16.01 10.83 12.63
C GLY A 317 14.62 10.26 12.31
N GLY A 318 14.50 8.94 12.06
CA GLY A 318 13.23 8.28 11.83
C GLY A 318 13.24 6.79 12.17
N THR A 319 12.17 6.11 11.77
CA THR A 319 11.99 4.66 11.90
C THR A 319 12.45 3.96 10.62
N ARG A 320 13.28 2.92 10.76
CA ARG A 320 13.70 2.05 9.65
C ARG A 320 12.45 1.40 9.01
N PRO A 321 12.31 1.38 7.67
CA PRO A 321 11.13 0.82 6.99
C PRO A 321 10.81 -0.64 7.36
N THR A 322 11.82 -1.47 7.63
CA THR A 322 11.65 -2.88 8.04
C THR A 322 11.12 -3.05 9.47
N LYS A 323 11.17 -2.00 10.30
CA LYS A 323 10.68 -2.00 11.69
C LYS A 323 9.15 -1.92 11.77
N TRP A 324 8.49 -1.40 10.75
CA TRP A 324 7.03 -1.28 10.73
C TRP A 324 6.36 -2.66 10.59
N VAL A 325 5.37 -2.91 11.45
CA VAL A 325 4.54 -4.12 11.47
C VAL A 325 3.06 -3.83 11.13
N GLY A 326 2.72 -2.56 10.93
CA GLY A 326 1.35 -2.12 10.66
C GLY A 326 1.24 -0.63 10.33
N SER A 327 0.07 -0.24 9.82
CA SER A 327 -0.23 1.14 9.38
C SER A 327 -0.71 2.04 10.52
N VAL A 328 -1.24 1.47 11.59
CA VAL A 328 -1.93 2.21 12.67
C VAL A 328 -1.01 3.23 13.33
N ALA A 329 0.21 2.81 13.72
CA ALA A 329 1.19 3.70 14.34
C ALA A 329 1.57 4.89 13.44
N ILE A 330 1.74 4.63 12.13
CA ILE A 330 2.07 5.66 11.13
C ILE A 330 0.93 6.69 11.03
N LEU A 331 -0.31 6.21 10.85
CA LEU A 331 -1.47 7.10 10.69
C LEU A 331 -1.78 7.88 11.96
N GLN A 332 -1.65 7.27 13.14
CA GLN A 332 -1.84 7.96 14.42
C GLN A 332 -0.75 9.02 14.67
N GLU A 333 0.50 8.72 14.31
CA GLU A 333 1.58 9.70 14.41
C GLU A 333 1.35 10.89 13.46
N TYR A 334 1.01 10.61 12.20
CA TYR A 334 0.66 11.65 11.23
C TYR A 334 -0.55 12.45 11.71
N TRP A 335 -1.58 11.80 12.23
CA TRP A 335 -2.76 12.47 12.79
C TRP A 335 -2.39 13.40 13.94
N LYS A 336 -1.49 12.98 14.84
CA LYS A 336 -1.07 13.79 15.98
C LYS A 336 -0.21 14.98 15.57
N ARG A 337 0.73 14.79 14.63
CA ARG A 337 1.76 15.78 14.28
C ARG A 337 1.42 16.63 13.06
N LYS A 338 0.54 16.13 12.18
CA LYS A 338 0.18 16.68 10.87
C LYS A 338 1.40 16.93 9.95
N ARG A 339 2.45 16.12 10.11
CA ARG A 339 3.73 16.18 9.39
C ARG A 339 4.12 14.78 8.93
N PRO A 340 4.86 14.64 7.80
CA PRO A 340 5.28 13.35 7.28
C PRO A 340 5.99 12.50 8.34
N VAL A 341 5.60 11.23 8.43
CA VAL A 341 6.25 10.22 9.26
C VAL A 341 7.49 9.70 8.53
N LYS A 342 8.56 9.45 9.27
CA LYS A 342 9.84 8.96 8.73
C LYS A 342 10.10 7.54 9.25
N TYR A 343 10.46 6.55 8.44
CA TYR A 343 10.52 6.50 6.98
C TYR A 343 9.72 5.31 6.43
N GLY A 344 9.46 5.30 5.12
CA GLY A 344 8.75 4.24 4.40
C GLY A 344 9.49 3.78 3.15
N GLN A 345 9.10 2.61 2.67
CA GLN A 345 9.45 2.02 1.38
C GLN A 345 8.18 1.39 0.77
N CYS A 346 8.22 0.85 -0.45
CA CYS A 346 7.02 0.48 -1.22
C CYS A 346 5.98 -0.35 -0.43
N TRP A 347 6.40 -1.38 0.30
CA TRP A 347 5.47 -2.19 1.12
C TRP A 347 4.82 -1.39 2.28
N VAL A 348 5.52 -0.41 2.83
CA VAL A 348 4.98 0.45 3.89
C VAL A 348 3.95 1.42 3.30
N PHE A 349 4.25 2.00 2.13
CA PHE A 349 3.27 2.81 1.37
C PHE A 349 2.03 1.98 1.05
N SER A 350 2.20 0.79 0.48
CA SER A 350 1.10 -0.13 0.14
C SER A 350 0.27 -0.55 1.37
N GLY A 351 0.92 -0.77 2.51
CA GLY A 351 0.26 -1.03 3.79
C GLY A 351 -0.67 0.13 4.20
N VAL A 352 -0.16 1.37 4.14
CA VAL A 352 -0.93 2.58 4.50
C VAL A 352 -2.07 2.84 3.51
N VAL A 353 -1.83 2.70 2.21
CA VAL A 353 -2.87 2.85 1.16
C VAL A 353 -3.99 1.82 1.38
N THR A 354 -3.64 0.56 1.64
CA THR A 354 -4.64 -0.49 1.92
C THR A 354 -5.52 -0.09 3.10
N THR A 355 -4.92 0.39 4.20
CA THR A 355 -5.65 0.85 5.36
C THR A 355 -6.62 1.98 5.00
N ILE A 356 -6.16 3.03 4.30
CA ILE A 356 -6.99 4.18 3.94
C ILE A 356 -8.15 3.77 3.02
N CYS A 357 -7.87 2.99 1.97
CA CYS A 357 -8.90 2.52 1.05
C CYS A 357 -9.97 1.67 1.76
N ARG A 358 -9.55 0.69 2.56
CA ARG A 358 -10.47 -0.16 3.34
C ARG A 358 -11.28 0.65 4.36
N CYS A 359 -10.63 1.60 5.03
CA CYS A 359 -11.27 2.52 5.98
C CYS A 359 -12.39 3.33 5.31
N LEU A 360 -12.15 3.83 4.10
CA LEU A 360 -13.15 4.60 3.33
C LEU A 360 -14.22 3.72 2.67
N GLY A 361 -14.07 2.39 2.69
CA GLY A 361 -14.99 1.43 2.06
C GLY A 361 -14.69 1.11 0.60
N ILE A 362 -13.51 1.43 0.09
CA ILE A 362 -13.04 1.01 -1.24
C ILE A 362 -12.38 -0.36 -1.07
N PRO A 363 -12.89 -1.45 -1.70
CA PRO A 363 -12.25 -2.75 -1.60
C PRO A 363 -10.83 -2.69 -2.15
N CYS A 364 -9.86 -3.14 -1.37
CA CYS A 364 -8.45 -2.96 -1.66
C CYS A 364 -7.60 -4.17 -1.23
N ARG A 365 -6.56 -4.48 -2.01
CA ARG A 365 -5.53 -5.47 -1.66
C ARG A 365 -4.12 -4.96 -2.02
N PRO A 366 -3.10 -5.21 -1.18
CA PRO A 366 -1.71 -5.00 -1.58
C PRO A 366 -1.32 -6.05 -2.62
N VAL A 367 -0.50 -5.65 -3.59
CA VAL A 367 -0.01 -6.51 -4.67
C VAL A 367 1.50 -6.41 -4.72
N THR A 368 2.18 -7.56 -4.73
CA THR A 368 3.63 -7.65 -4.90
C THR A 368 3.94 -8.15 -6.30
N ASN A 369 4.74 -7.40 -7.05
CA ASN A 369 5.33 -7.82 -8.31
C ASN A 369 6.79 -8.17 -8.10
N PHE A 370 7.26 -9.32 -8.59
CA PHE A 370 8.67 -9.70 -8.51
C PHE A 370 9.37 -9.44 -9.84
N VAL A 371 10.63 -9.04 -9.80
CA VAL A 371 11.36 -8.56 -10.99
C VAL A 371 10.58 -7.40 -11.62
N SER A 372 10.25 -6.40 -10.81
CA SER A 372 9.43 -5.25 -11.22
C SER A 372 10.30 -4.23 -11.92
N ALA A 373 9.99 -3.95 -13.18
CA ALA A 373 10.69 -2.94 -13.94
C ALA A 373 10.31 -1.53 -13.48
N HIS A 374 11.23 -0.59 -13.63
CA HIS A 374 11.02 0.83 -13.49
C HIS A 374 11.58 1.51 -14.73
N ASP A 375 10.70 1.71 -15.71
CA ASP A 375 10.95 2.40 -16.98
C ASP A 375 10.85 3.91 -16.73
N SER A 376 11.95 4.63 -16.96
CA SER A 376 12.06 6.06 -16.67
C SER A 376 11.85 6.94 -17.91
N ASP A 377 11.74 6.34 -19.12
CA ASP A 377 11.66 7.07 -20.39
C ASP A 377 10.43 6.70 -21.26
N GLY A 378 9.59 5.80 -20.75
CA GLY A 378 8.32 5.40 -21.35
C GLY A 378 8.49 4.59 -22.63
N THR A 379 9.61 3.88 -22.78
CA THR A 379 9.90 3.03 -23.94
C THR A 379 9.14 1.70 -23.92
N ILE A 380 8.63 1.28 -22.75
CA ILE A 380 8.06 -0.05 -22.49
C ILE A 380 9.11 -1.16 -22.70
N SER A 381 10.39 -0.79 -22.56
CA SER A 381 11.54 -1.69 -22.44
C SER A 381 12.37 -1.30 -21.22
N ILE A 382 13.32 -2.17 -20.86
CA ILE A 382 14.34 -1.86 -19.86
C ILE A 382 15.69 -2.03 -20.53
N ASP A 383 16.42 -0.93 -20.70
CA ASP A 383 17.64 -0.90 -21.50
C ASP A 383 18.89 -0.85 -20.61
N ASP A 384 19.67 -1.94 -20.59
CA ASP A 384 20.97 -1.99 -19.90
C ASP A 384 22.10 -1.80 -20.90
N TYR A 385 23.13 -1.03 -20.53
CA TYR A 385 24.29 -0.76 -21.38
C TYR A 385 25.56 -1.36 -20.79
N PHE A 386 26.31 -2.09 -21.60
CA PHE A 386 27.54 -2.78 -21.21
C PHE A 386 28.71 -2.38 -22.10
N ASP A 387 29.89 -2.30 -21.48
CA ASP A 387 31.14 -2.19 -22.22
C ASP A 387 31.57 -3.53 -22.85
N MET A 388 32.71 -3.52 -23.53
CA MET A 388 33.28 -4.70 -24.19
C MET A 388 33.66 -5.83 -23.21
N ASP A 389 33.95 -5.49 -21.97
CA ASP A 389 34.35 -6.42 -20.91
C ASP A 389 33.13 -6.93 -20.10
N GLY A 390 31.92 -6.49 -20.48
CA GLY A 390 30.67 -6.81 -19.79
C GLY A 390 30.49 -6.08 -18.46
N ASN A 391 31.18 -4.96 -18.24
CA ASN A 391 30.85 -4.07 -17.12
C ASN A 391 29.66 -3.20 -17.49
N LEU A 392 28.76 -3.02 -16.52
CA LEU A 392 27.61 -2.13 -16.67
C LEU A 392 28.12 -0.69 -16.77
N LEU A 393 27.63 0.02 -17.78
CA LEU A 393 27.85 1.45 -17.97
C LEU A 393 26.73 2.18 -17.23
N GLU A 394 26.89 2.31 -15.92
CA GLU A 394 25.89 2.89 -15.01
C GLU A 394 25.43 4.27 -15.47
N GLU A 395 26.31 5.08 -16.07
CA GLU A 395 25.96 6.42 -16.55
C GLU A 395 25.04 6.44 -17.78
N PHE A 396 24.78 5.28 -18.40
CA PHE A 396 23.85 5.12 -19.53
C PHE A 396 22.53 4.45 -19.10
N CYS A 397 22.44 3.90 -17.88
CA CYS A 397 21.30 3.11 -17.42
C CYS A 397 20.43 3.97 -16.49
N GLU A 398 19.35 4.54 -17.03
CA GLU A 398 18.35 5.28 -16.24
C GLU A 398 17.26 4.35 -15.68
N ASP A 399 17.01 3.21 -16.32
CA ASP A 399 16.05 2.20 -15.88
C ASP A 399 16.59 1.34 -14.73
N SER A 400 15.67 0.74 -13.97
CA SER A 400 16.03 -0.24 -12.95
C SER A 400 15.06 -1.40 -12.88
N ILE A 401 15.55 -2.55 -12.39
CA ILE A 401 14.73 -3.72 -12.06
C ILE A 401 14.80 -3.95 -10.56
N TRP A 402 13.65 -3.86 -9.91
CA TRP A 402 13.50 -4.08 -8.49
C TRP A 402 13.23 -5.56 -8.24
N ASN A 403 13.89 -6.14 -7.24
CA ASN A 403 13.72 -7.56 -6.87
C ASN A 403 12.23 -7.86 -6.61
N PHE A 404 11.58 -6.92 -5.92
CA PHE A 404 10.13 -6.83 -5.83
C PHE A 404 9.70 -5.39 -5.66
N HIS A 405 8.46 -5.11 -6.06
CA HIS A 405 7.77 -3.86 -5.82
C HIS A 405 6.37 -4.13 -5.30
N VAL A 406 5.80 -3.20 -4.51
CA VAL A 406 4.49 -3.38 -3.90
C VAL A 406 3.63 -2.14 -4.10
N TRP A 407 2.46 -2.34 -4.72
CA TRP A 407 1.43 -1.33 -4.91
C TRP A 407 0.06 -1.85 -4.44
N ASN A 408 -1.04 -1.26 -4.87
CA ASN A 408 -2.39 -1.64 -4.47
C ASN A 408 -3.34 -1.83 -5.66
N ASP A 409 -4.16 -2.87 -5.59
CA ASP A 409 -5.36 -2.99 -6.43
C ASP A 409 -6.57 -2.45 -5.66
N VAL A 410 -7.32 -1.53 -6.27
CA VAL A 410 -8.60 -1.01 -5.76
C VAL A 410 -9.76 -1.37 -6.69
N TRP A 411 -10.87 -1.82 -6.13
CA TRP A 411 -12.03 -2.25 -6.91
C TRP A 411 -13.01 -1.11 -7.17
N MET A 412 -13.26 -0.80 -8.44
CA MET A 412 -14.28 0.18 -8.85
C MET A 412 -14.69 0.03 -10.32
N ALA A 413 -15.87 0.53 -10.67
CA ALA A 413 -16.25 0.77 -12.06
C ALA A 413 -15.53 2.01 -12.62
N ARG A 414 -15.33 2.03 -13.94
CA ARG A 414 -14.65 3.10 -14.70
C ARG A 414 -15.59 3.70 -15.75
N PRO A 415 -16.61 4.48 -15.36
CA PRO A 415 -17.55 5.09 -16.31
C PRO A 415 -16.88 6.14 -17.21
N ASP A 416 -15.67 6.58 -16.86
CA ASP A 416 -14.79 7.44 -17.63
C ASP A 416 -14.05 6.72 -18.78
N LEU A 417 -14.08 5.37 -18.80
CA LEU A 417 -13.40 4.52 -19.78
C LEU A 417 -14.39 3.68 -20.61
N PRO A 418 -13.93 3.05 -21.72
CA PRO A 418 -14.75 2.07 -22.43
C PRO A 418 -15.23 0.92 -21.54
N SER A 419 -16.37 0.34 -21.91
CA SER A 419 -16.95 -0.82 -21.20
C SER A 419 -15.94 -1.96 -21.10
N GLY A 420 -15.90 -2.61 -19.93
CA GLY A 420 -14.94 -3.66 -19.61
C GLY A 420 -13.69 -3.20 -18.84
N CYS A 421 -13.46 -1.89 -18.68
CA CYS A 421 -12.31 -1.38 -17.92
C CYS A 421 -12.52 -1.29 -16.40
N GLY A 422 -13.73 -1.61 -15.89
CA GLY A 422 -14.01 -1.69 -14.46
C GLY A 422 -13.39 -2.93 -13.79
N GLY A 423 -13.58 -3.04 -12.47
CA GLY A 423 -12.99 -4.10 -11.64
C GLY A 423 -11.76 -3.60 -10.91
N TRP A 424 -10.71 -4.42 -10.81
CA TRP A 424 -9.45 -4.05 -10.17
C TRP A 424 -8.71 -2.96 -10.96
N GLN A 425 -8.25 -1.94 -10.25
CA GLN A 425 -7.43 -0.86 -10.77
C GLN A 425 -6.14 -0.76 -9.95
N ALA A 426 -4.99 -0.73 -10.60
CA ALA A 426 -3.69 -0.52 -9.95
C ALA A 426 -3.53 0.96 -9.59
N ILE A 427 -3.15 1.23 -8.34
CA ILE A 427 -2.65 2.52 -7.86
C ILE A 427 -1.33 2.28 -7.14
N ASP A 428 -0.37 3.19 -7.31
CA ASP A 428 0.91 3.15 -6.61
C ASP A 428 1.22 4.50 -5.97
N ALA A 429 1.49 4.44 -4.67
CA ALA A 429 1.84 5.58 -3.83
C ALA A 429 3.35 5.77 -3.66
N THR A 430 4.15 4.83 -4.17
CA THR A 430 5.61 4.95 -4.15
C THR A 430 6.03 6.07 -5.10
N PRO A 431 6.80 7.08 -4.65
CA PRO A 431 7.20 8.19 -5.50
C PRO A 431 8.31 7.71 -6.46
N GLN A 432 7.89 7.23 -7.62
CA GLN A 432 8.74 6.74 -8.70
C GLN A 432 8.74 7.76 -9.84
N GLU A 433 7.63 7.83 -10.58
CA GLU A 433 7.46 8.76 -11.70
C GLU A 433 6.43 9.87 -11.41
N LEU A 434 6.59 10.98 -12.10
CA LEU A 434 5.64 12.10 -12.05
C LEU A 434 4.47 11.86 -13.01
N SER A 435 3.25 11.91 -12.49
CA SER A 435 2.02 11.97 -13.28
C SER A 435 1.40 13.35 -13.15
N ASP A 436 1.28 14.09 -14.26
CA ASP A 436 0.85 15.49 -14.29
C ASP A 436 1.63 16.41 -13.32
N GLY A 437 2.92 16.13 -13.13
CA GLY A 437 3.80 16.89 -12.24
C GLY A 437 3.65 16.59 -10.75
N VAL A 438 2.99 15.48 -10.39
CA VAL A 438 2.82 15.00 -9.01
C VAL A 438 3.26 13.54 -8.92
N TYR A 439 3.97 13.17 -7.85
CA TYR A 439 4.36 11.78 -7.58
C TYR A 439 3.14 10.94 -7.19
N CYS A 440 2.53 10.30 -8.20
CA CYS A 440 1.40 9.41 -8.04
C CYS A 440 1.26 8.53 -9.28
N ALA A 441 0.69 7.33 -9.12
CA ALA A 441 0.29 6.51 -10.24
C ALA A 441 -1.12 5.92 -10.05
N GLY A 442 -1.84 5.78 -11.17
CA GLY A 442 -3.16 5.20 -11.26
C GLY A 442 -4.32 6.16 -10.93
N PRO A 443 -5.56 5.66 -10.88
CA PRO A 443 -5.95 4.24 -11.05
C PRO A 443 -5.91 3.75 -12.49
N CYS A 444 -5.18 2.67 -12.75
CA CYS A 444 -5.06 2.04 -14.06
C CYS A 444 -5.80 0.71 -14.13
N SER A 445 -6.59 0.49 -15.18
CA SER A 445 -7.38 -0.75 -15.31
C SER A 445 -6.49 -1.95 -15.60
N LEU A 446 -6.58 -3.01 -14.79
CA LEU A 446 -5.86 -4.27 -15.03
C LEU A 446 -6.23 -4.88 -16.39
N ASN A 447 -7.50 -4.76 -16.80
CA ASN A 447 -7.94 -5.25 -18.12
C ASN A 447 -7.28 -4.46 -19.26
N ALA A 448 -7.09 -3.15 -19.10
CA ALA A 448 -6.39 -2.32 -20.07
C ALA A 448 -4.89 -2.66 -20.12
N ILE A 449 -4.24 -2.84 -18.96
CA ILE A 449 -2.84 -3.27 -18.86
C ILE A 449 -2.65 -4.61 -19.57
N LYS A 450 -3.46 -5.61 -19.22
CA LYS A 450 -3.41 -6.95 -19.82
C LYS A 450 -3.57 -6.94 -21.33
N ALA A 451 -4.43 -6.06 -21.85
CA ALA A 451 -4.69 -5.92 -23.28
C ALA A 451 -3.69 -5.01 -24.02
N GLY A 452 -2.69 -4.44 -23.35
CA GLY A 452 -1.75 -3.47 -23.94
C GLY A 452 -2.39 -2.13 -24.31
N GLN A 453 -3.56 -1.79 -23.75
CA GLN A 453 -4.30 -0.54 -24.01
C GLN A 453 -3.80 0.60 -23.12
N VAL A 454 -2.49 0.80 -23.11
CA VAL A 454 -1.77 1.72 -22.20
C VAL A 454 -2.09 3.21 -22.40
N TYR A 455 -2.76 3.57 -23.50
CA TYR A 455 -3.18 4.94 -23.77
C TYR A 455 -4.40 5.40 -22.95
N LEU A 456 -5.09 4.47 -22.27
CA LEU A 456 -6.22 4.79 -21.43
C LEU A 456 -5.75 5.35 -20.08
N PRO A 457 -6.38 6.42 -19.56
CA PRO A 457 -6.04 6.93 -18.25
C PRO A 457 -6.22 5.88 -17.13
N TYR A 458 -5.37 5.81 -16.12
CA TYR A 458 -4.22 6.68 -15.85
C TYR A 458 -2.92 5.86 -15.88
N ASP A 459 -1.81 6.48 -16.27
CA ASP A 459 -0.44 5.96 -16.06
C ASP A 459 -0.18 4.55 -16.66
N GLY A 460 -0.94 4.19 -17.70
CA GLY A 460 -0.88 2.88 -18.34
C GLY A 460 0.50 2.47 -18.86
N PRO A 461 1.31 3.34 -19.50
CA PRO A 461 2.61 2.94 -20.01
C PRO A 461 3.57 2.54 -18.90
N PHE A 462 3.63 3.34 -17.82
CA PHE A 462 4.45 3.08 -16.64
C PHE A 462 4.09 1.73 -16.02
N ILE A 463 2.82 1.55 -15.61
CA ILE A 463 2.39 0.32 -14.92
C ILE A 463 2.53 -0.92 -15.83
N PHE A 464 2.32 -0.77 -17.15
CA PHE A 464 2.54 -1.87 -18.09
C PHE A 464 4.02 -2.27 -18.16
N ALA A 465 4.93 -1.30 -18.19
CA ALA A 465 6.36 -1.57 -18.19
C ALA A 465 6.76 -2.35 -16.94
N GLU A 466 6.25 -1.98 -15.77
CA GLU A 466 6.54 -2.65 -14.49
C GLU A 466 6.30 -4.18 -14.52
N VAL A 467 5.29 -4.63 -15.27
CA VAL A 467 4.86 -6.04 -15.29
C VAL A 467 5.19 -6.78 -16.59
N ASN A 468 5.53 -6.07 -17.66
CA ASN A 468 5.60 -6.68 -18.99
C ASN A 468 6.61 -6.04 -19.95
N ALA A 469 7.52 -5.19 -19.48
CA ALA A 469 8.62 -4.69 -20.30
C ALA A 469 9.54 -5.84 -20.75
N ASP A 470 10.00 -5.77 -22.00
CA ASP A 470 11.11 -6.59 -22.46
C ASP A 470 12.42 -5.93 -22.04
N ARG A 471 13.37 -6.71 -21.51
CA ARG A 471 14.72 -6.20 -21.20
C ARG A 471 15.62 -6.29 -22.43
N VAL A 472 16.33 -5.21 -22.73
CA VAL A 472 17.22 -5.09 -23.89
C VAL A 472 18.61 -4.75 -23.40
N ARG A 473 19.56 -5.67 -23.61
CA ARG A 473 20.96 -5.44 -23.28
C ARG A 473 21.71 -4.94 -24.49
N HIS A 474 22.30 -3.77 -24.35
CA HIS A 474 23.16 -3.14 -25.34
C HIS A 474 24.61 -3.40 -24.97
N ARG A 475 25.36 -4.05 -25.86
CA ARG A 475 26.81 -4.21 -25.68
C ARG A 475 27.55 -3.40 -26.73
N ARG A 476 28.49 -2.56 -26.28
CA ARG A 476 29.32 -1.76 -27.19
C ARG A 476 30.35 -2.62 -27.91
N ARG A 477 30.46 -2.45 -29.23
CA ARG A 477 31.50 -3.05 -30.09
C ARG A 477 32.73 -2.14 -30.21
N ASN A 478 33.84 -2.72 -30.68
CA ASN A 478 35.12 -2.02 -30.93
C ASN A 478 35.01 -0.85 -31.92
N ASP A 479 34.10 -0.93 -32.88
CA ASP A 479 33.86 0.13 -33.87
C ASP A 479 32.91 1.23 -33.36
N GLY A 480 32.43 1.12 -32.12
CA GLY A 480 31.50 2.06 -31.50
C GLY A 480 30.02 1.77 -31.77
N THR A 481 29.69 0.72 -32.52
CA THR A 481 28.29 0.26 -32.71
C THR A 481 27.82 -0.60 -31.53
N TRP A 482 26.53 -0.93 -31.48
CA TRP A 482 25.91 -1.68 -30.36
C TRP A 482 25.24 -2.97 -30.84
N ASP A 483 25.48 -4.04 -30.09
CA ASP A 483 24.69 -5.27 -30.16
C ASP A 483 23.49 -5.19 -29.24
N ARG A 484 22.34 -5.73 -29.67
CA ARG A 484 21.11 -5.78 -28.87
C ARG A 484 20.74 -7.23 -28.57
N TYR A 485 20.57 -7.54 -27.30
CA TYR A 485 20.11 -8.84 -26.82
C TYR A 485 18.77 -8.67 -26.11
N PHE A 486 17.74 -9.34 -26.60
CA PHE A 486 16.38 -9.27 -26.03
C PHE A 486 16.17 -10.40 -25.03
N MET A 487 15.81 -10.03 -23.80
CA MET A 487 15.40 -10.93 -22.75
C MET A 487 13.90 -10.79 -22.52
N LYS A 488 13.13 -11.58 -23.28
CA LYS A 488 11.67 -11.66 -23.17
C LYS A 488 11.26 -12.43 -21.90
N ALA A 489 10.07 -12.14 -21.39
CA ALA A 489 9.49 -12.83 -20.23
C ALA A 489 10.34 -12.76 -18.94
N SER A 490 11.17 -11.73 -18.80
CA SER A 490 12.07 -11.56 -17.66
C SER A 490 11.41 -10.76 -16.52
N VAL A 491 10.62 -9.75 -16.86
CA VAL A 491 9.95 -8.82 -15.92
C VAL A 491 8.58 -9.35 -15.49
N GLY A 492 8.14 -8.93 -14.31
CA GLY A 492 6.75 -9.07 -13.87
C GLY A 492 6.37 -10.49 -13.50
N GLN A 493 7.16 -11.13 -12.64
CA GLN A 493 6.99 -12.52 -12.27
C GLN A 493 6.17 -12.69 -10.99
N LYS A 494 5.37 -13.76 -10.93
CA LYS A 494 4.69 -14.22 -9.70
C LYS A 494 3.94 -13.11 -8.98
N ILE A 495 3.21 -12.26 -9.70
CA ILE A 495 2.45 -11.16 -9.11
C ILE A 495 1.50 -11.75 -8.07
N SER A 496 1.64 -11.33 -6.82
CA SER A 496 1.11 -12.03 -5.65
C SER A 496 0.27 -11.13 -4.77
N THR A 497 -0.84 -11.67 -4.26
CA THR A 497 -1.65 -11.07 -3.19
C THR A 497 -2.01 -12.14 -2.17
N LYS A 498 -2.49 -11.72 -0.99
CA LYS A 498 -3.11 -12.65 -0.05
C LYS A 498 -4.42 -13.17 -0.64
N LYS A 499 -4.61 -14.48 -0.56
CA LYS A 499 -5.81 -15.21 -0.96
C LYS A 499 -6.99 -14.81 -0.05
N PRO A 500 -8.16 -14.51 -0.62
CA PRO A 500 -9.33 -14.15 0.16
C PRO A 500 -9.90 -15.36 0.92
N LEU A 501 -10.59 -15.08 2.02
CA LEU A 501 -11.36 -16.05 2.81
C LEU A 501 -10.55 -17.21 3.42
N VAL A 502 -9.22 -17.12 3.42
CA VAL A 502 -8.37 -18.08 4.14
C VAL A 502 -8.23 -17.64 5.60
N THR A 503 -8.76 -18.47 6.52
CA THR A 503 -8.64 -18.26 7.95
C THR A 503 -7.37 -18.92 8.47
N ALA A 504 -6.30 -18.13 8.59
CA ALA A 504 -5.07 -18.43 9.31
C ALA A 504 -4.47 -19.83 9.04
N VAL A 505 -3.65 -19.94 7.98
CA VAL A 505 -2.73 -21.07 7.90
C VAL A 505 -1.48 -20.74 8.71
N ASP A 506 -1.14 -21.63 9.63
CA ASP A 506 -0.01 -21.61 10.53
C ASP A 506 1.24 -20.97 9.90
N SER A 507 1.61 -19.74 10.26
CA SER A 507 2.78 -19.07 9.69
C SER A 507 3.72 -18.54 10.77
N PHE A 508 4.26 -19.48 11.55
CA PHE A 508 5.40 -19.24 12.43
C PHE A 508 6.63 -18.69 11.67
N SER A 509 6.81 -19.10 10.40
CA SER A 509 7.91 -18.66 9.54
C SER A 509 7.42 -17.78 8.39
N ARG A 510 8.15 -16.68 8.17
CA ARG A 510 8.05 -15.80 6.99
C ARG A 510 8.43 -16.49 5.68
N TRP A 511 9.41 -17.39 5.73
CA TRP A 511 9.96 -18.06 4.55
C TRP A 511 9.41 -19.48 4.49
N LYS A 512 8.51 -19.73 3.54
CA LYS A 512 7.93 -21.05 3.27
C LYS A 512 8.22 -21.43 1.83
N LYS A 513 8.45 -22.72 1.58
CA LYS A 513 8.58 -23.23 0.22
C LYS A 513 7.28 -23.01 -0.58
N GLU A 514 6.13 -23.15 0.09
CA GLU A 514 4.81 -22.80 -0.44
C GLU A 514 4.00 -22.10 0.67
N ASP A 515 3.49 -20.90 0.41
CA ASP A 515 2.53 -20.23 1.31
C ASP A 515 1.10 -20.47 0.78
N PRO A 516 0.27 -21.28 1.46
CA PRO A 516 -1.09 -21.59 1.02
C PRO A 516 -2.04 -20.37 1.07
N ASP A 517 -1.62 -19.30 1.76
CA ASP A 517 -2.34 -18.03 1.77
C ASP A 517 -2.01 -17.15 0.56
N ARG A 518 -1.05 -17.54 -0.29
CA ARG A 518 -0.68 -16.78 -1.49
C ARG A 518 -1.61 -17.09 -2.64
N GLU A 519 -2.09 -16.05 -3.29
CA GLU A 519 -2.77 -16.13 -4.58
C GLU A 519 -1.86 -15.52 -5.65
N ASP A 520 -1.59 -16.28 -6.71
CA ASP A 520 -0.87 -15.81 -7.88
C ASP A 520 -1.87 -15.15 -8.84
N ILE A 521 -1.70 -13.85 -9.07
CA ILE A 521 -2.58 -13.04 -9.91
C ILE A 521 -1.86 -12.52 -11.17
N THR A 522 -0.73 -13.13 -11.54
CA THR A 522 0.05 -12.74 -12.73
C THR A 522 -0.82 -12.67 -13.99
N GLU A 523 -1.71 -13.65 -14.17
CA GLU A 523 -2.60 -13.69 -15.32
C GLU A 523 -3.72 -12.63 -15.30
N GLN A 524 -3.88 -11.86 -14.21
CA GLN A 524 -4.77 -10.69 -14.19
C GLN A 524 -4.12 -9.47 -14.83
N TYR A 525 -2.78 -9.39 -14.80
CA TYR A 525 -1.99 -8.28 -15.33
C TYR A 525 -1.50 -8.53 -16.75
N LYS A 526 -1.18 -9.78 -17.11
CA LYS A 526 -0.66 -10.12 -18.44
C LYS A 526 -1.18 -11.46 -18.94
N PHE A 527 -1.07 -11.70 -20.23
CA PHE A 527 -1.29 -13.02 -20.80
C PHE A 527 -0.12 -13.94 -20.44
N LYS A 528 -0.33 -15.25 -20.62
CA LYS A 528 0.70 -16.24 -20.34
C LYS A 528 1.88 -16.04 -21.29
N GLU A 529 3.10 -16.05 -20.74
CA GLU A 529 4.34 -15.90 -21.49
C GLU A 529 4.44 -16.90 -22.66
N GLY A 530 4.87 -16.41 -23.81
CA GLY A 530 5.04 -17.20 -25.03
C GLY A 530 3.77 -17.46 -25.84
N THR A 531 2.60 -16.93 -25.45
CA THR A 531 1.39 -17.00 -26.29
C THR A 531 1.30 -15.84 -27.28
N SER A 532 0.48 -15.99 -28.33
CA SER A 532 0.26 -14.93 -29.33
C SER A 532 -0.40 -13.69 -28.74
N GLU A 533 -1.25 -13.86 -27.73
CA GLU A 533 -1.95 -12.79 -27.02
C GLU A 533 -0.99 -11.93 -26.20
N GLU A 534 -0.02 -12.54 -25.51
CA GLU A 534 1.05 -11.81 -24.82
C GLU A 534 1.80 -10.93 -25.82
N ARG A 535 2.31 -11.53 -26.90
CA ARG A 535 3.10 -10.79 -27.87
C ARG A 535 2.32 -9.67 -28.55
N ALA A 536 1.04 -9.90 -28.84
CA ALA A 536 0.16 -8.90 -29.41
C ALA A 536 -0.08 -7.73 -28.44
N ALA A 537 -0.30 -7.99 -27.15
CA ALA A 537 -0.46 -6.95 -26.13
C ALA A 537 0.80 -6.10 -25.99
N THR A 538 1.98 -6.73 -25.92
CA THR A 538 3.28 -6.04 -25.82
C THR A 538 3.56 -5.17 -27.05
N LEU A 539 3.27 -5.67 -28.26
CA LEU A 539 3.39 -4.86 -29.49
C LEU A 539 2.37 -3.71 -29.52
N ALA A 540 1.14 -3.93 -29.07
CA ALA A 540 0.12 -2.88 -28.99
C ALA A 540 0.52 -1.75 -28.03
N ALA A 541 1.12 -2.10 -26.89
CA ALA A 541 1.67 -1.14 -25.93
C ALA A 541 2.86 -0.37 -26.53
N ASN A 542 3.81 -1.07 -27.17
CA ASN A 542 4.97 -0.45 -27.81
C ASN A 542 4.61 0.53 -28.94
N LEU A 543 3.53 0.27 -29.70
CA LEU A 543 3.01 1.23 -30.70
C LEU A 543 2.61 2.59 -30.10
N LYS A 544 2.38 2.64 -28.78
CA LYS A 544 2.06 3.85 -28.01
C LYS A 544 3.22 4.36 -27.15
N SER A 545 4.36 3.66 -27.15
CA SER A 545 5.57 4.08 -26.42
C SER A 545 6.34 5.17 -27.16
N THR A 546 7.38 5.68 -26.51
CA THR A 546 8.33 6.65 -27.08
C THR A 546 9.25 6.03 -28.14
N ARG A 547 9.37 4.68 -28.20
CA ARG A 547 10.25 3.94 -29.12
C ARG A 547 9.54 2.79 -29.84
N ARG A 548 9.11 3.04 -31.08
CA ARG A 548 8.27 2.13 -31.88
C ARG A 548 9.01 1.13 -32.77
N ASP A 549 10.32 1.30 -32.93
CA ASP A 549 11.20 0.45 -33.76
C ASP A 549 11.91 -0.63 -32.94
N LEU A 550 11.48 -0.82 -31.69
CA LEU A 550 12.15 -1.69 -30.71
C LEU A 550 12.35 -3.12 -31.24
N TYR A 551 11.38 -3.66 -31.98
CA TYR A 551 11.36 -5.07 -32.39
C TYR A 551 11.84 -5.36 -33.82
N ASP A 552 12.46 -4.39 -34.50
CA ASP A 552 13.05 -4.60 -35.83
C ASP A 552 14.47 -5.20 -35.71
N ARG A 553 14.60 -6.55 -35.74
CA ARG A 553 15.67 -7.37 -36.41
C ARG A 553 15.83 -8.83 -35.91
N ASN A 554 16.49 -9.61 -36.79
CA ASN A 554 16.83 -11.04 -36.76
C ASN A 554 17.72 -11.50 -35.59
N THR A 555 17.49 -12.72 -35.12
CA THR A 555 18.39 -13.50 -34.27
C THR A 555 19.09 -14.59 -35.10
N ASP A 556 20.42 -14.55 -35.15
CA ASP A 556 21.28 -15.67 -35.58
C ASP A 556 21.34 -16.76 -34.48
N GLY A 557 21.62 -18.00 -34.85
CA GLY A 557 21.60 -19.16 -33.94
C GLY A 557 22.79 -19.29 -32.99
N ASP A 558 22.60 -19.98 -31.85
CA ASP A 558 23.59 -20.18 -30.79
C ASP A 558 24.44 -21.47 -30.93
N ASP A 559 25.75 -21.36 -30.76
CA ASP A 559 26.76 -22.44 -30.89
C ASP A 559 27.06 -23.17 -29.56
N VAL A 560 27.04 -22.46 -28.44
CA VAL A 560 27.28 -22.99 -27.08
C VAL A 560 26.02 -22.76 -26.25
N LYS A 561 25.57 -23.80 -25.54
CA LYS A 561 24.51 -23.68 -24.54
C LYS A 561 25.13 -23.42 -23.18
N PHE A 562 24.62 -22.39 -22.52
CA PHE A 562 24.97 -22.05 -21.15
C PHE A 562 23.79 -22.40 -20.23
N GLU A 563 24.09 -23.00 -19.09
CA GLU A 563 23.14 -23.35 -18.04
C GLU A 563 23.69 -22.86 -16.71
N TRP A 564 22.93 -22.01 -16.03
CA TRP A 564 23.30 -21.46 -14.74
C TRP A 564 22.80 -22.36 -13.62
N GLU A 565 23.68 -22.74 -12.69
CA GLU A 565 23.27 -23.32 -11.41
C GLU A 565 23.00 -22.23 -10.36
N ASP A 566 21.71 -21.98 -10.10
CA ASP A 566 21.27 -21.10 -9.02
C ASP A 566 21.16 -21.85 -7.69
N LYS A 567 21.53 -21.17 -6.59
CA LYS A 567 21.31 -21.67 -5.23
C LYS A 567 20.41 -20.72 -4.46
N ASP A 568 19.17 -21.16 -4.21
CA ASP A 568 18.22 -20.46 -3.34
C ASP A 568 18.32 -20.92 -1.88
N PHE A 569 17.61 -20.23 -0.97
CA PHE A 569 17.41 -20.62 0.42
C PHE A 569 18.66 -20.60 1.32
N ILE A 570 19.65 -19.77 1.00
CA ILE A 570 20.88 -19.61 1.79
C ILE A 570 20.59 -18.79 3.07
N THR A 571 21.17 -19.19 4.20
CA THR A 571 21.06 -18.47 5.47
C THR A 571 22.15 -17.41 5.57
N VAL A 572 21.82 -16.21 6.06
CA VAL A 572 22.81 -15.15 6.32
C VAL A 572 23.89 -15.65 7.27
N GLY A 573 25.16 -15.35 6.96
CA GLY A 573 26.33 -15.88 7.68
C GLY A 573 26.86 -17.21 7.14
N SER A 574 26.28 -17.77 6.06
CA SER A 574 26.79 -18.96 5.35
C SER A 574 27.52 -18.59 4.04
N SER A 575 28.41 -19.46 3.57
CA SER A 575 28.99 -19.37 2.21
C SER A 575 28.02 -19.88 1.14
N PHE A 576 28.18 -19.41 -0.10
CA PHE A 576 27.43 -19.89 -1.27
C PHE A 576 28.29 -19.90 -2.53
N ASP A 577 27.86 -20.61 -3.58
CA ASP A 577 28.61 -20.70 -4.84
C ASP A 577 27.78 -20.20 -6.02
N VAL A 578 28.45 -19.57 -6.98
CA VAL A 578 27.92 -19.19 -8.30
C VAL A 578 28.59 -20.07 -9.33
N ALA A 579 27.82 -20.79 -10.16
CA ALA A 579 28.39 -21.72 -11.12
C ALA A 579 27.72 -21.70 -12.50
N LEU A 580 28.53 -21.83 -13.55
CA LEU A 580 28.10 -21.89 -14.94
C LEU A 580 28.46 -23.25 -15.53
N VAL A 581 27.48 -23.90 -16.15
CA VAL A 581 27.62 -25.17 -16.87
C VAL A 581 27.51 -24.91 -18.36
N MET A 582 28.42 -25.47 -19.15
CA MET A 582 28.52 -25.24 -20.58
C MET A 582 28.38 -26.52 -21.38
N THR A 583 27.73 -26.43 -22.52
CA THR A 583 27.64 -27.48 -23.52
C THR A 583 27.93 -26.90 -24.91
N ASN A 584 29.02 -27.34 -25.53
CA ASN A 584 29.34 -26.97 -26.90
C ASN A 584 28.44 -27.75 -27.87
N LYS A 585 27.58 -27.08 -28.63
CA LYS A 585 26.72 -27.71 -29.65
C LYS A 585 27.40 -27.75 -31.03
N ALA A 586 28.47 -27.00 -31.21
CA ALA A 586 29.23 -26.97 -32.45
C ALA A 586 30.05 -28.25 -32.67
N LYS A 587 30.46 -28.45 -33.92
CA LYS A 587 31.31 -29.59 -34.33
C LYS A 587 32.80 -29.30 -34.20
N GLU A 588 33.16 -28.06 -33.86
CA GLU A 588 34.53 -27.65 -33.62
C GLU A 588 34.73 -27.21 -32.17
N GLU A 589 35.98 -27.10 -31.77
CA GLU A 589 36.38 -26.53 -30.48
C GLU A 589 35.86 -25.09 -30.35
N ARG A 590 35.56 -24.68 -29.12
CA ARG A 590 35.19 -23.30 -28.78
C ARG A 590 35.98 -22.83 -27.57
N LYS A 591 36.52 -21.62 -27.64
CA LYS A 591 37.12 -20.93 -26.50
C LYS A 591 36.10 -19.99 -25.89
N VAL A 592 35.96 -20.08 -24.57
CA VAL A 592 34.97 -19.33 -23.82
C VAL A 592 35.66 -18.53 -22.72
N GLU A 593 35.56 -17.22 -22.81
CA GLU A 593 35.91 -16.28 -21.73
C GLU A 593 34.70 -16.12 -20.82
N ILE A 594 34.85 -16.31 -19.52
CA ILE A 594 33.77 -16.29 -18.54
C ILE A 594 34.13 -15.33 -17.41
N THR A 595 33.18 -14.49 -17.01
CA THR A 595 33.25 -13.65 -15.82
C THR A 595 32.06 -13.95 -14.92
N LEU A 596 32.33 -14.33 -13.67
CA LEU A 596 31.33 -14.48 -12.61
C LEU A 596 31.49 -13.32 -11.64
N LYS A 597 30.39 -12.64 -11.26
CA LYS A 597 30.39 -11.55 -10.28
C LYS A 597 29.29 -11.77 -9.24
N ALA A 598 29.53 -11.28 -8.04
CA ALA A 598 28.55 -11.18 -6.97
C ALA A 598 28.61 -9.78 -6.35
N ALA A 599 27.45 -9.17 -6.17
CA ALA A 599 27.29 -7.86 -5.59
C ALA A 599 26.17 -7.87 -4.54
N VAL A 600 26.33 -7.08 -3.48
CA VAL A 600 25.22 -6.75 -2.58
C VAL A 600 24.42 -5.63 -3.22
N VAL A 601 23.10 -5.80 -3.24
CA VAL A 601 22.15 -4.86 -3.85
C VAL A 601 21.07 -4.43 -2.86
N TYR A 602 20.57 -3.22 -3.02
CA TYR A 602 19.30 -2.83 -2.40
C TYR A 602 18.17 -3.62 -3.07
N TYR A 603 17.02 -3.76 -2.40
CA TYR A 603 15.87 -4.47 -3.00
C TYR A 603 15.33 -3.79 -4.27
N THR A 604 15.71 -2.54 -4.50
CA THR A 604 15.44 -1.75 -5.70
C THR A 604 16.32 -2.14 -6.90
N GLY A 605 17.25 -3.08 -6.73
CA GLY A 605 18.20 -3.53 -7.74
C GLY A 605 19.48 -2.69 -7.84
N VAL A 606 19.55 -1.55 -7.14
CA VAL A 606 20.73 -0.68 -7.09
C VAL A 606 21.89 -1.40 -6.41
N ILE A 607 23.04 -1.45 -7.07
CA ILE A 607 24.27 -2.05 -6.54
C ILE A 607 24.81 -1.18 -5.41
N LYS A 608 25.05 -1.79 -4.25
CA LYS A 608 25.76 -1.14 -3.14
C LYS A 608 27.27 -1.35 -3.29
N SER A 609 27.69 -2.61 -3.47
CA SER A 609 29.10 -3.00 -3.51
C SER A 609 29.28 -4.35 -4.21
N PHE A 610 30.36 -4.47 -4.99
CA PHE A 610 30.81 -5.76 -5.54
C PHE A 610 31.63 -6.50 -4.49
N VAL A 611 31.15 -7.67 -4.08
CA VAL A 611 31.80 -8.47 -3.02
C VAL A 611 32.79 -9.49 -3.58
N LYS A 612 32.59 -9.96 -4.82
CA LYS A 612 33.49 -10.92 -5.47
C LYS A 612 33.38 -10.93 -6.99
N GLY A 613 34.47 -11.28 -7.67
CA GLY A 613 34.44 -11.58 -9.10
C GLY A 613 35.63 -12.41 -9.55
N ASP A 614 35.35 -13.47 -10.31
CA ASP A 614 36.34 -14.39 -10.87
C ASP A 614 36.24 -14.41 -12.41
N LYS A 615 37.39 -14.56 -13.07
CA LYS A 615 37.48 -14.74 -14.54
C LYS A 615 38.05 -16.12 -14.87
N PHE A 616 37.50 -16.75 -15.91
CA PHE A 616 37.93 -18.05 -16.39
C PHE A 616 38.09 -18.03 -17.91
N GLU A 617 39.10 -18.74 -18.41
CA GLU A 617 39.26 -19.04 -19.83
C GLU A 617 39.16 -20.57 -19.99
N ILE A 618 38.17 -21.03 -20.75
CA ILE A 618 37.88 -22.45 -20.90
C ILE A 618 37.85 -22.83 -22.38
N THR A 619 38.56 -23.90 -22.72
CA THR A 619 38.43 -24.56 -24.02
C THR A 619 37.43 -25.70 -23.91
N LEU A 620 36.40 -25.68 -24.75
CA LEU A 620 35.39 -26.74 -24.88
C LEU A 620 35.65 -27.56 -26.14
N ALA A 621 35.87 -28.86 -26.01
CA ALA A 621 35.97 -29.75 -27.16
C ALA A 621 34.63 -29.80 -27.94
N ALA A 622 34.70 -30.20 -29.21
CA ALA A 622 33.51 -30.38 -30.05
C ALA A 622 32.49 -31.32 -29.38
N GLY A 623 31.26 -30.85 -29.19
CA GLY A 623 30.21 -31.64 -28.53
C GLY A 623 30.38 -31.88 -27.02
N GLU A 624 31.38 -31.26 -26.36
CA GLU A 624 31.60 -31.42 -24.91
C GLU A 624 30.39 -30.92 -24.12
N LYS A 625 29.98 -31.70 -23.10
CA LYS A 625 28.79 -31.42 -22.28
C LYS A 625 29.16 -31.34 -20.81
N GLY A 626 28.52 -30.42 -20.09
CA GLY A 626 28.54 -30.37 -18.63
C GLY A 626 29.83 -29.81 -18.03
N LYS A 627 30.65 -29.08 -18.80
CA LYS A 627 31.85 -28.41 -18.26
C LYS A 627 31.42 -27.31 -17.29
N LYS A 628 31.92 -27.32 -16.06
CA LYS A 628 31.50 -26.41 -14.98
C LYS A 628 32.65 -25.54 -14.47
N VAL A 629 32.36 -24.27 -14.24
CA VAL A 629 33.20 -23.33 -13.48
C VAL A 629 32.44 -22.81 -12.27
N THR A 630 33.13 -22.43 -11.20
CA THR A 630 32.49 -22.06 -9.92
C THR A 630 33.29 -20.99 -9.18
N MET A 631 32.59 -19.99 -8.66
CA MET A 631 33.09 -18.95 -7.75
C MET A 631 32.40 -19.12 -6.39
N SER A 632 33.17 -19.25 -5.30
CA SER A 632 32.64 -19.40 -3.94
C SER A 632 32.69 -18.09 -3.17
N VAL A 633 31.58 -17.64 -2.60
CA VAL A 633 31.45 -16.40 -1.81
C VAL A 633 31.27 -16.76 -0.33
N THR A 634 32.04 -16.13 0.55
CA THR A 634 32.12 -16.43 1.99
C THR A 634 31.59 -15.28 2.85
N PRO A 635 31.23 -15.49 4.13
CA PRO A 635 30.76 -14.41 5.01
C PRO A 635 31.72 -13.23 5.13
N ASP A 636 33.03 -13.48 5.12
CA ASP A 636 34.05 -12.43 5.15
C ASP A 636 34.03 -11.55 3.89
N ASP A 637 33.55 -12.08 2.75
CA ASP A 637 33.42 -11.33 1.51
C ASP A 637 32.24 -10.32 1.57
N TYR A 638 31.19 -10.58 2.36
CA TYR A 638 29.93 -9.83 2.25
C TYR A 638 29.33 -9.22 3.51
N LEU A 639 29.68 -9.67 4.73
CA LEU A 639 28.94 -9.29 5.94
C LEU A 639 28.94 -7.79 6.22
N ASP A 640 30.08 -7.12 6.01
CA ASP A 640 30.22 -5.67 6.21
C ASP A 640 29.52 -4.86 5.10
N GLU A 641 29.24 -5.51 3.97
CA GLU A 641 28.60 -4.91 2.81
C GLU A 641 27.09 -5.11 2.79
N LEU A 642 26.49 -5.87 3.71
CA LEU A 642 25.04 -6.09 3.73
C LEU A 642 24.23 -4.79 3.90
N VAL A 643 23.03 -4.79 3.31
CA VAL A 643 21.97 -3.78 3.48
C VAL A 643 20.67 -4.47 3.88
N ASP A 644 19.60 -3.70 4.07
CA ASP A 644 18.28 -4.26 4.36
C ASP A 644 17.90 -5.32 3.31
N HIS A 645 17.23 -6.37 3.78
CA HIS A 645 16.88 -7.56 3.00
C HIS A 645 18.06 -8.42 2.52
N ALA A 646 19.33 -8.07 2.77
CA ALA A 646 20.49 -8.92 2.42
C ALA A 646 20.41 -9.53 1.00
N ASN A 647 20.02 -8.71 0.03
CA ASN A 647 19.87 -9.14 -1.36
C ASN A 647 21.24 -9.16 -2.07
N PHE A 648 21.39 -10.15 -2.95
CA PHE A 648 22.56 -10.33 -3.79
C PHE A 648 22.12 -10.36 -5.24
N LYS A 649 22.92 -9.71 -6.09
CA LYS A 649 22.90 -9.88 -7.53
C LYS A 649 24.14 -10.66 -7.93
N THR A 650 23.94 -11.78 -8.61
CA THR A 650 25.00 -12.52 -9.28
C THR A 650 24.91 -12.28 -10.77
N THR A 651 26.05 -12.20 -11.44
CA THR A 651 26.10 -11.91 -12.88
C THR A 651 27.06 -12.88 -13.54
N VAL A 652 26.60 -13.47 -14.63
CA VAL A 652 27.36 -14.37 -15.48
C VAL A 652 27.50 -13.73 -16.85
N ILE A 653 28.74 -13.60 -17.31
CA ILE A 653 29.06 -13.15 -18.66
C ILE A 653 29.94 -14.22 -19.29
N ALA A 654 29.55 -14.75 -20.44
CA ALA A 654 30.34 -15.67 -21.22
C ALA A 654 30.41 -15.21 -22.68
N LYS A 655 31.60 -15.28 -23.28
CA LYS A 655 31.84 -14.93 -24.68
C LYS A 655 32.54 -16.09 -25.36
N VAL A 656 31.99 -16.53 -26.49
CA VAL A 656 32.61 -17.51 -27.38
C VAL A 656 33.46 -16.76 -28.40
N ASP A 657 34.77 -16.99 -28.40
CA ASP A 657 35.70 -16.20 -29.20
C ASP A 657 35.51 -16.37 -30.71
N GLU A 658 35.21 -17.59 -31.15
CA GLU A 658 35.14 -17.90 -32.59
C GLU A 658 33.91 -17.30 -33.27
N THR A 659 32.78 -17.21 -32.56
CA THR A 659 31.51 -16.73 -33.12
C THR A 659 31.09 -15.37 -32.61
N ASN A 660 31.79 -14.84 -31.60
CA ASN A 660 31.33 -13.71 -30.80
C ASN A 660 29.94 -13.93 -30.19
N GLN A 661 29.52 -15.18 -30.01
CA GLN A 661 28.31 -15.49 -29.23
C GLN A 661 28.52 -15.02 -27.80
N ILE A 662 27.53 -14.31 -27.26
CA ILE A 662 27.58 -13.76 -25.92
C ILE A 662 26.38 -14.28 -25.14
N PHE A 663 26.66 -14.78 -23.96
CA PHE A 663 25.66 -15.13 -22.96
C PHE A 663 25.86 -14.21 -21.77
N MET A 664 24.81 -13.49 -21.40
CA MET A 664 24.81 -12.62 -20.25
C MET A 664 23.50 -12.84 -19.51
N GLU A 665 23.59 -13.21 -18.24
CA GLU A 665 22.46 -13.46 -17.35
C GLU A 665 22.81 -12.91 -15.95
N ASP A 666 21.79 -12.43 -15.23
CA ASP A 666 21.87 -12.03 -13.83
C ASP A 666 20.70 -12.64 -13.04
N ASP A 667 20.92 -12.86 -11.76
CA ASP A 667 19.98 -13.49 -10.85
C ASP A 667 20.07 -12.79 -9.51
N ASP A 668 18.90 -12.58 -8.92
CA ASP A 668 18.76 -11.94 -7.64
C ASP A 668 18.26 -12.97 -6.63
N PHE A 669 18.98 -13.10 -5.52
CA PHE A 669 18.57 -13.94 -4.40
C PHE A 669 18.77 -13.22 -3.07
N MET A 670 18.09 -13.71 -2.03
CA MET A 670 18.10 -13.11 -0.70
C MET A 670 18.67 -14.10 0.33
N LEU A 671 19.67 -13.65 1.09
CA LEU A 671 20.10 -14.37 2.30
C LEU A 671 19.06 -14.24 3.39
N ARG A 672 18.68 -15.36 4.01
CA ARG A 672 17.59 -15.40 4.99
C ARG A 672 18.11 -15.38 6.43
N PRO A 673 17.49 -14.60 7.31
CA PRO A 673 17.64 -14.83 8.74
C PRO A 673 16.84 -16.08 9.18
N PRO A 674 17.19 -16.71 10.31
CA PRO A 674 16.41 -17.80 10.89
C PRO A 674 15.01 -17.31 11.32
N PRO A 675 14.00 -18.21 11.37
CA PRO A 675 12.65 -17.82 11.76
C PRO A 675 12.58 -17.45 13.25
N LEU A 676 11.54 -16.69 13.61
CA LEU A 676 11.14 -16.55 15.01
C LEU A 676 10.56 -17.87 15.52
N GLU A 677 10.84 -18.17 16.77
CA GLU A 677 10.29 -19.31 17.48
C GLU A 677 9.21 -18.85 18.46
N PHE A 678 8.08 -19.54 18.47
CA PHE A 678 6.93 -19.21 19.31
C PHE A 678 6.56 -20.39 20.20
N GLU A 679 6.44 -20.14 21.50
CA GLU A 679 5.99 -21.11 22.49
C GLU A 679 4.81 -20.52 23.27
N PHE A 680 3.64 -21.15 23.16
CA PHE A 680 2.46 -20.75 23.91
C PHE A 680 2.52 -21.31 25.34
N LEU A 681 2.48 -20.42 26.34
CA LEU A 681 2.54 -20.82 27.74
C LEU A 681 1.11 -20.97 28.29
N GLY A 682 0.58 -22.19 28.21
CA GLY A 682 -0.75 -22.55 28.71
C GLY A 682 -1.53 -23.43 27.75
N LYS A 683 -2.87 -23.41 27.83
CA LYS A 683 -3.75 -24.11 26.90
C LYS A 683 -4.30 -23.17 25.82
N LYS A 684 -3.79 -23.30 24.58
CA LYS A 684 -4.14 -22.43 23.43
C LYS A 684 -5.66 -22.34 23.18
N ASN A 685 -6.41 -23.39 23.48
CA ASN A 685 -7.86 -23.47 23.23
C ASN A 685 -8.73 -22.83 24.34
N GLU A 686 -8.11 -22.25 25.38
CA GLU A 686 -8.81 -21.67 26.54
C GLU A 686 -8.67 -20.14 26.63
N ILE A 687 -8.14 -19.48 25.59
CA ILE A 687 -7.99 -18.03 25.56
C ILE A 687 -9.37 -17.38 25.51
N LYS A 688 -9.64 -16.47 26.45
CA LYS A 688 -10.91 -15.75 26.61
C LYS A 688 -10.69 -14.24 26.56
N THR A 689 -11.75 -13.52 26.22
CA THR A 689 -11.82 -12.06 26.38
C THR A 689 -11.42 -11.65 27.80
N LEU A 690 -10.73 -10.52 27.92
CA LEU A 690 -10.29 -9.90 29.17
C LEU A 690 -9.40 -10.78 30.08
N THR A 691 -8.93 -11.92 29.59
CA THR A 691 -8.06 -12.84 30.33
C THR A 691 -6.65 -12.84 29.72
N PRO A 692 -5.60 -12.49 30.48
CA PRO A 692 -4.26 -12.47 29.93
C PRO A 692 -3.74 -13.87 29.61
N PHE A 693 -3.04 -14.00 28.49
CA PHE A 693 -2.28 -15.20 28.13
C PHE A 693 -0.80 -14.83 27.90
N LYS A 694 0.08 -15.83 27.96
CA LYS A 694 1.53 -15.63 27.78
C LYS A 694 2.04 -16.33 26.51
N LEU A 695 2.83 -15.60 25.74
CA LEU A 695 3.52 -16.09 24.55
C LEU A 695 5.02 -15.87 24.74
N LYS A 696 5.82 -16.93 24.68
CA LYS A 696 7.27 -16.83 24.67
C LYS A 696 7.74 -16.77 23.21
N VAL A 697 8.59 -15.80 22.91
CA VAL A 697 9.18 -15.60 21.58
C VAL A 697 10.68 -15.72 21.70
N GLY A 698 11.31 -16.39 20.73
CA GLY A 698 12.75 -16.54 20.65
C GLY A 698 13.32 -16.28 19.25
N PHE A 699 14.58 -15.87 19.21
CA PHE A 699 15.36 -15.70 17.99
C PHE A 699 16.81 -16.10 18.24
N THR A 700 17.41 -16.87 17.33
CA THR A 700 18.80 -17.33 17.44
C THR A 700 19.69 -16.52 16.50
N ASN A 701 20.77 -15.93 17.01
CA ASN A 701 21.70 -15.13 16.22
C ASN A 701 22.44 -16.02 15.19
N PRO A 702 22.23 -15.82 13.87
CA PRO A 702 22.89 -16.60 12.83
C PRO A 702 24.31 -16.10 12.49
N LEU A 703 24.67 -14.89 12.93
CA LEU A 703 25.90 -14.23 12.51
C LEU A 703 27.09 -14.68 13.35
N PRO A 704 28.31 -14.65 12.78
CA PRO A 704 29.54 -14.86 13.53
C PRO A 704 29.91 -13.69 14.46
N ILE A 705 29.08 -12.63 14.50
CA ILE A 705 29.26 -11.42 15.33
C ILE A 705 28.08 -11.21 16.29
N PRO A 706 28.24 -10.48 17.40
CA PRO A 706 27.14 -10.12 18.29
C PRO A 706 26.10 -9.22 17.62
N LEU A 707 24.82 -9.47 17.89
CA LEU A 707 23.73 -8.54 17.57
C LEU A 707 23.57 -7.54 18.71
N THR A 708 23.46 -6.26 18.36
CA THR A 708 23.40 -5.16 19.35
C THR A 708 22.10 -4.37 19.27
N ARG A 709 21.67 -3.78 20.39
CA ARG A 709 20.40 -3.03 20.49
C ARG A 709 19.18 -3.87 20.11
N CYS A 710 19.19 -5.14 20.54
CA CYS A 710 18.16 -6.11 20.19
C CYS A 710 16.82 -5.77 20.85
N MET A 711 15.73 -5.93 20.12
CA MET A 711 14.38 -5.79 20.66
C MET A 711 13.36 -6.68 19.95
N PHE A 712 12.29 -7.02 20.65
CA PHE A 712 11.06 -7.51 20.04
C PHE A 712 10.01 -6.41 19.97
N ILE A 713 9.33 -6.30 18.83
CA ILE A 713 8.21 -5.40 18.61
C ILE A 713 6.98 -6.27 18.41
N VAL A 714 5.96 -6.07 19.24
CA VAL A 714 4.78 -6.92 19.29
C VAL A 714 3.53 -6.09 19.06
N GLU A 715 2.70 -6.54 18.14
CA GLU A 715 1.41 -5.92 17.84
C GLU A 715 0.36 -7.02 17.60
N GLY A 716 -0.88 -6.77 18.01
CA GLY A 716 -1.99 -7.66 17.69
C GLY A 716 -3.32 -6.92 17.73
N PRO A 717 -4.02 -6.73 16.60
CA PRO A 717 -5.31 -6.03 16.58
C PRO A 717 -6.31 -6.65 17.54
N GLY A 718 -6.92 -5.81 18.39
CA GLY A 718 -7.80 -6.26 19.47
C GLY A 718 -7.14 -7.08 20.59
N LEU A 719 -5.80 -7.24 20.60
CA LEU A 719 -5.03 -7.89 21.65
C LEU A 719 -4.09 -6.92 22.37
N GLN A 720 -3.28 -6.17 21.63
CA GLN A 720 -2.20 -5.35 22.14
C GLN A 720 -1.83 -4.28 21.12
N LYS A 721 -1.85 -3.01 21.55
CA LYS A 721 -1.26 -1.90 20.78
C LYS A 721 0.26 -2.11 20.64
N PRO A 722 0.91 -1.61 19.59
CA PRO A 722 2.35 -1.80 19.38
C PRO A 722 3.18 -1.57 20.65
N MET A 723 4.00 -2.56 21.02
CA MET A 723 4.85 -2.52 22.21
C MET A 723 6.26 -3.02 21.90
N GLU A 724 7.26 -2.31 22.42
CA GLU A 724 8.67 -2.65 22.26
C GLU A 724 9.21 -3.31 23.56
N TYR A 725 9.92 -4.42 23.40
CA TYR A 725 10.61 -5.16 24.45
C TYR A 725 12.11 -5.12 24.18
N GLN A 726 12.83 -4.29 24.95
CA GLN A 726 14.28 -4.19 24.87
C GLN A 726 14.95 -5.45 25.41
N LEU A 727 15.98 -5.94 24.72
CA LEU A 727 16.74 -7.13 25.05
C LEU A 727 18.21 -6.80 25.25
N MET A 728 18.96 -7.72 25.85
CA MET A 728 20.41 -7.66 25.86
C MET A 728 20.99 -7.98 24.48
N ASP A 729 22.22 -7.53 24.24
CA ASP A 729 22.99 -7.91 23.06
C ASP A 729 23.14 -9.44 22.99
N VAL A 730 23.04 -10.01 21.78
CA VAL A 730 22.97 -11.45 21.56
C VAL A 730 24.25 -11.92 20.88
N GLY A 731 25.09 -12.66 21.60
CA GLY A 731 26.35 -13.19 21.05
C GLY A 731 26.16 -14.20 19.90
N PRO A 732 27.23 -14.55 19.15
CA PRO A 732 27.17 -15.51 18.04
C PRO A 732 26.56 -16.85 18.45
N GLY A 733 25.57 -17.34 17.69
CA GLY A 733 24.86 -18.60 17.95
C GLY A 733 24.03 -18.63 19.24
N LYS A 734 23.94 -17.52 19.98
CA LYS A 734 23.11 -17.40 21.20
C LYS A 734 21.67 -17.03 20.85
N ARG A 735 20.77 -17.26 21.80
CA ARG A 735 19.33 -17.06 21.66
C ARG A 735 18.85 -15.88 22.51
N ALA A 736 18.12 -14.97 21.89
CA ALA A 736 17.27 -13.98 22.56
C ALA A 736 15.91 -14.61 22.85
N GLU A 737 15.36 -14.36 24.04
CA GLU A 737 14.03 -14.82 24.43
C GLU A 737 13.29 -13.76 25.24
N GLN A 738 11.98 -13.65 25.03
CA GLN A 738 11.10 -12.80 25.83
C GLN A 738 9.74 -13.48 26.03
N THR A 739 9.21 -13.40 27.24
CA THR A 739 7.80 -13.75 27.51
C THR A 739 6.94 -12.50 27.49
N ILE A 740 5.91 -12.52 26.65
CA ILE A 740 4.97 -11.43 26.42
C ILE A 740 3.63 -11.82 27.03
N SER A 741 2.98 -10.89 27.73
CA SER A 741 1.63 -11.07 28.26
C SER A 741 0.64 -10.24 27.44
N LEU A 742 -0.40 -10.87 26.91
CA LEU A 742 -1.37 -10.25 26.00
C LEU A 742 -2.79 -10.43 26.55
N THR A 743 -3.62 -9.40 26.49
CA THR A 743 -5.00 -9.43 27.00
C THR A 743 -5.99 -9.14 25.87
N PRO A 744 -6.72 -10.16 25.37
CA PRO A 744 -7.70 -9.95 24.31
C PRO A 744 -8.85 -9.04 24.73
N LYS A 745 -9.20 -8.07 23.90
CA LYS A 745 -10.35 -7.19 24.11
C LYS A 745 -11.62 -7.72 23.43
N THR A 746 -11.47 -8.44 22.31
CA THR A 746 -12.57 -8.96 21.51
C THR A 746 -12.38 -10.43 21.15
N ALA A 747 -13.48 -11.15 21.02
CA ALA A 747 -13.50 -12.56 20.61
C ALA A 747 -13.17 -12.73 19.11
N GLY A 748 -12.96 -13.98 18.70
CA GLY A 748 -12.73 -14.36 17.31
C GLY A 748 -11.28 -14.75 17.01
N ASN A 749 -10.97 -14.89 15.73
CA ASN A 749 -9.62 -15.19 15.27
C ASN A 749 -8.78 -13.91 15.25
N LYS A 750 -7.65 -13.93 15.95
CA LYS A 750 -6.71 -12.83 16.13
C LYS A 750 -5.31 -13.29 15.72
N GLN A 751 -4.43 -12.33 15.52
CA GLN A 751 -3.04 -12.58 15.14
C GLN A 751 -2.12 -11.75 16.03
N VAL A 752 -1.03 -12.37 16.49
CA VAL A 752 0.07 -11.67 17.14
C VAL A 752 1.19 -11.57 16.12
N ILE A 753 1.55 -10.35 15.76
CA ILE A 753 2.64 -10.02 14.85
C ILE A 753 3.85 -9.66 15.71
N VAL A 754 4.99 -10.29 15.42
CA VAL A 754 6.24 -10.02 16.13
C VAL A 754 7.33 -9.72 15.12
N SER A 755 8.07 -8.65 15.35
CA SER A 755 9.32 -8.33 14.66
C SER A 755 10.48 -8.37 15.64
N PHE A 756 11.64 -8.85 15.19
CA PHE A 756 12.90 -8.71 15.91
C PHE A 756 13.76 -7.69 15.16
N ASP A 757 14.18 -6.64 15.87
CA ASP A 757 14.99 -5.56 15.33
C ASP A 757 16.33 -5.47 16.09
N CYS A 758 17.39 -5.11 15.38
CA CYS A 758 18.72 -4.88 15.93
C CYS A 758 19.53 -3.93 15.03
N TYR A 759 20.73 -3.55 15.48
CA TYR A 759 21.60 -2.63 14.72
C TYR A 759 22.04 -3.23 13.38
N GLN A 760 22.53 -4.48 13.41
CA GLN A 760 22.94 -5.24 12.23
C GLN A 760 21.72 -5.46 11.30
N PRO A 761 21.92 -5.58 9.97
CA PRO A 761 20.81 -5.83 9.04
C PRO A 761 20.02 -7.07 9.44
N CYS A 762 18.76 -6.83 9.84
CA CYS A 762 17.86 -7.87 10.32
C CYS A 762 16.44 -7.54 9.87
N ASP A 763 15.85 -8.43 9.07
CA ASP A 763 14.47 -8.29 8.60
C ASP A 763 13.68 -9.54 9.03
N VAL A 764 13.47 -9.65 10.34
CA VAL A 764 12.88 -10.82 10.98
C VAL A 764 11.49 -10.48 11.49
N THR A 765 10.49 -11.17 10.94
CA THR A 765 9.10 -11.06 11.33
C THR A 765 8.47 -12.45 11.42
N GLY A 766 7.53 -12.62 12.33
CA GLY A 766 6.74 -13.83 12.48
C GLY A 766 5.33 -13.51 12.95
N MET A 767 4.44 -14.49 12.79
CA MET A 767 3.04 -14.36 13.17
C MET A 767 2.59 -15.59 13.97
N PHE A 768 1.82 -15.33 15.02
CA PHE A 768 1.21 -16.38 15.84
C PHE A 768 -0.33 -16.24 15.82
N PRO A 769 -1.07 -17.20 15.24
CA PRO A 769 -2.52 -17.16 15.23
C PRO A 769 -3.13 -17.57 16.58
N VAL A 770 -4.15 -16.83 17.01
CA VAL A 770 -4.85 -16.97 18.30
C VAL A 770 -6.37 -17.00 18.07
N THR A 771 -7.08 -17.94 18.68
CA THR A 771 -8.55 -17.93 18.71
C THR A 771 -9.03 -17.57 20.10
N VAL A 772 -9.72 -16.43 20.22
CA VAL A 772 -10.23 -15.87 21.47
C VAL A 772 -11.70 -16.21 21.62
N LYS A 773 -12.09 -16.80 22.75
CA LYS A 773 -13.48 -17.09 23.11
C LYS A 773 -14.13 -15.89 23.79
N GLY A 774 -15.43 -15.72 23.54
CA GLY A 774 -16.28 -14.68 24.15
C GLY A 774 -16.30 -14.72 25.66
#